data_AF-A0A6G7X954-F1
#
_entry.id   AF-A0A6G7X954-F1
#
_cell.length_a   1.000
_cell.length_b   1.000
_cell.length_c   1.000
_cell.angle_alpha   90.00
_cell.angle_beta   90.00
_cell.angle_gamma   90.00
#
_symmetry.space_group_name_H-M   'P 1'
#
loop_
_entity.id
_entity.type
_entity.pdbx_description
1 polymer ?
#
loop_
_entity_poly.entity_id
_entity_poly.type
_entity_poly.pdbx_seq_one_letter_code
_entity_poly.pdbx_strand_id
1 'polypeptide(L)'
;MRVLIRKELISILCSGIGLFFALIFLLANGLMLWLFEGNFNILDIGYASLDKFFSLSSILLLLLIPALTMRLIAEEKRTRTLDMLRSRPISVSRIVWSKWISALIFVIIVILPTLIYVYTLSALSNSVGTLDIGVILLSYVSLICLSGVFIALGIFASSLSQNQIVSFILALLLNFIVYFGFDLLSTIFQTGSTRVFIASCGLYHHIIQIQRGVVTIGNIWIFINYILIAYLITICILTLNNKNVKKRLLTFGIGLLGLNIIILFLPNTQLDLTLDKRYTIGDYSKELVSTIADNSTAKVKINVYLEGNLNYGFQRLRNATNQFLIDLNRYADYKMDISFIDPSSLHISREELPEYMAKHEMPSVMLNEVDRDGKVSKQLIYPYAEVIVNQDTLQVPLLKNIKGNTAEENLTASIVNLEFQFIDALRLLLRSEPQAIAFIEGHGELPRAYVYDAEEALAKYFFVNRGQIGNDPSVLNDFKVVIIAGPTQRYSETEKYILDQYLMKGGRILWLIDGAYVSLDDLANKGQSASMKNETSLDDLLFTYGVRIEPNFIQDSQSSQILVQNHSDAQPVSIPWYYSPLLLPSFDNIITKDITDVKAAFVSSIDLLNKSKLAAKTILLTTSQHSRIIPVPEMITFDVEHIQSDANYFKDSFLPIAVALEGKFQSAFNNRLIPDSVNQQNHKMQIESVDTKMIVVASSDIIKNEIIGEGDDSEVLPMGYDRISGRRYGNRDFIVNAVNWLANDDGWMELRSKTQKLNLLDKRLIYESRTKYTILNIVFPLCFIILILGGVTLWRRYKYTRKLL
;
A
#
# COMPACT_ATOMS: atom_id res chain seq x y z
N MET A 1 -36.02 32.72 -14.10
CA MET A 1 -35.35 31.64 -13.36
C MET A 1 -34.68 32.15 -12.08
N ARG A 2 -33.71 33.07 -12.17
CA ARG A 2 -32.99 33.63 -11.00
C ARG A 2 -33.89 34.14 -9.87
N VAL A 3 -34.97 34.86 -10.22
CA VAL A 3 -35.94 35.38 -9.22
C VAL A 3 -36.65 34.26 -8.46
N LEU A 4 -36.99 33.16 -9.14
CA LEU A 4 -37.69 32.03 -8.52
C LEU A 4 -36.75 31.27 -7.58
N ILE A 5 -35.51 31.02 -8.01
CA ILE A 5 -34.46 30.43 -7.16
C ILE A 5 -34.25 31.27 -5.91
N ARG A 6 -34.09 32.59 -6.06
CA ARG A 6 -33.89 33.49 -4.91
C ARG A 6 -35.07 33.44 -3.93
N LYS A 7 -36.31 33.40 -4.45
CA LYS A 7 -37.53 33.29 -3.63
C LYS A 7 -37.53 31.98 -2.82
N GLU A 8 -37.33 30.84 -3.50
CA GLU A 8 -37.35 29.53 -2.84
C GLU A 8 -36.19 29.37 -1.84
N LEU A 9 -34.98 29.82 -2.20
CA LEU A 9 -33.82 29.79 -1.30
C LEU A 9 -34.04 30.62 -0.03
N ILE A 10 -34.57 31.84 -0.15
CA ILE A 10 -34.91 32.67 1.02
C ILE A 10 -36.02 32.00 1.85
N SER A 11 -36.96 31.33 1.21
CA SER A 11 -38.01 30.58 1.90
C SER A 11 -37.44 29.44 2.75
N ILE A 12 -36.44 28.71 2.22
CA ILE A 12 -35.76 27.62 2.94
C ILE A 12 -34.90 28.19 4.08
N LEU A 13 -34.04 29.18 3.80
CA LEU A 13 -33.14 29.80 4.78
C LEU A 13 -33.88 30.44 5.97
N CYS A 14 -35.04 31.05 5.73
CA CYS A 14 -35.84 31.67 6.79
C CYS A 14 -36.80 30.69 7.48
N SER A 15 -36.83 29.42 7.09
CA SER A 15 -37.73 28.42 7.69
C SER A 15 -37.13 27.77 8.93
N GLY A 16 -37.96 27.45 9.92
CA GLY A 16 -37.52 26.69 11.11
C GLY A 16 -36.96 25.31 10.77
N ILE A 17 -37.45 24.69 9.68
CA ILE A 17 -36.94 23.39 9.20
C ILE A 17 -35.54 23.52 8.62
N GLY A 18 -35.25 24.58 7.85
CA GLY A 18 -33.90 24.82 7.34
C GLY A 18 -32.89 24.98 8.47
N LEU A 19 -33.24 25.76 9.49
CA LEU A 19 -32.39 25.91 10.68
C LEU A 19 -32.21 24.59 11.44
N PHE A 20 -33.27 23.82 11.64
CA PHE A 20 -33.22 22.51 12.29
C PHE A 20 -32.34 21.51 11.52
N PHE A 21 -32.51 21.43 10.19
CA PHE A 21 -31.69 20.61 9.30
C PHE A 21 -30.20 20.96 9.47
N ALA A 22 -29.87 22.25 9.41
CA ALA A 22 -28.50 22.71 9.46
C ALA A 22 -27.83 22.43 10.83
N LEU A 23 -28.55 22.69 11.92
CA LEU A 23 -28.05 22.44 13.27
C LEU A 23 -27.83 20.95 13.51
N ILE A 24 -28.78 20.08 13.15
CA ILE A 24 -28.61 18.63 13.37
C ILE A 24 -27.48 18.09 12.52
N PHE A 25 -27.39 18.46 11.24
CA PHE A 25 -26.32 17.97 10.38
C PHE A 25 -24.93 18.33 10.93
N LEU A 26 -24.74 19.58 11.34
CA LEU A 26 -23.45 20.07 11.85
C LEU A 26 -23.14 19.54 13.25
N LEU A 27 -24.12 19.50 14.15
CA LEU A 27 -23.95 19.02 15.51
C LEU A 27 -23.70 17.51 15.53
N ALA A 28 -24.45 16.72 14.75
CA ALA A 28 -24.22 15.27 14.65
C ALA A 28 -22.81 14.96 14.12
N ASN A 29 -22.37 15.61 13.04
CA ASN A 29 -21.00 15.46 12.54
C ASN A 29 -19.96 15.93 13.57
N GLY A 30 -20.15 17.12 14.15
CA GLY A 30 -19.22 17.70 15.12
C GLY A 30 -19.02 16.81 16.35
N LEU A 31 -20.11 16.33 16.95
CA LEU A 31 -20.04 15.47 18.13
C LEU A 31 -19.47 14.09 17.82
N MET A 32 -19.94 13.43 16.75
CA MET A 32 -19.52 12.06 16.42
C MET A 32 -18.06 11.97 15.98
N LEU A 33 -17.55 12.99 15.28
CA LEU A 33 -16.19 12.95 14.72
C LEU A 33 -15.12 13.47 15.68
N TRP A 34 -15.48 14.35 16.62
CA TRP A 34 -14.51 15.08 17.44
C TRP A 34 -14.68 14.93 18.95
N LEU A 35 -15.87 14.53 19.44
CA LEU A 35 -16.16 14.43 20.88
C LEU A 35 -16.33 12.98 21.33
N PHE A 36 -17.29 12.27 20.76
CA PHE A 36 -17.64 10.92 21.22
C PHE A 36 -16.59 9.88 20.84
N GLU A 37 -16.40 8.90 21.70
CA GLU A 37 -15.45 7.81 21.48
C GLU A 37 -16.03 6.79 20.51
N GLY A 38 -15.15 6.18 19.71
CA GLY A 38 -15.51 5.07 18.83
C GLY A 38 -14.98 5.21 17.41
N ASN A 39 -15.44 4.31 16.54
CA ASN A 39 -14.89 4.11 15.18
C ASN A 39 -15.11 5.29 14.20
N PHE A 40 -15.75 6.36 14.64
CA PHE A 40 -15.95 7.60 13.87
C PHE A 40 -15.06 8.76 14.35
N ASN A 41 -14.45 8.68 15.54
CA ASN A 41 -13.65 9.76 16.07
C ASN A 41 -12.30 9.85 15.34
N ILE A 42 -12.07 10.96 14.65
CA ILE A 42 -10.88 11.15 13.80
C ILE A 42 -9.59 11.18 14.65
N LEU A 43 -9.67 11.71 15.87
CA LEU A 43 -8.51 11.89 16.74
C LEU A 43 -8.05 10.57 17.38
N ASP A 44 -8.96 9.65 17.67
CA ASP A 44 -8.62 8.34 18.25
C ASP A 44 -8.04 7.37 17.22
N ILE A 45 -8.46 7.53 15.96
CA ILE A 45 -8.06 6.68 14.85
C ILE A 45 -6.56 6.81 14.52
N GLY A 46 -5.95 7.98 14.77
CA GLY A 46 -4.53 8.22 14.54
C GLY A 46 -4.12 8.43 13.06
N TYR A 47 -5.08 8.36 12.14
CA TYR A 47 -4.86 8.59 10.71
C TYR A 47 -5.44 9.94 10.26
N ALA A 48 -4.71 10.64 9.41
CA ALA A 48 -5.09 11.92 8.86
C ALA A 48 -6.01 11.73 7.63
N SER A 49 -7.23 11.22 7.82
CA SER A 49 -8.25 11.10 6.75
C SER A 49 -9.66 11.55 7.16
N LEU A 50 -10.47 11.98 6.18
CA LEU A 50 -11.86 12.42 6.38
C LEU A 50 -12.91 11.37 5.91
N ASP A 51 -12.51 10.13 5.68
CA ASP A 51 -13.39 9.08 5.15
C ASP A 51 -14.62 8.85 6.05
N LYS A 52 -14.43 8.93 7.37
CA LYS A 52 -15.50 8.80 8.37
C LYS A 52 -16.48 9.97 8.33
N PHE A 53 -16.01 11.19 8.06
CA PHE A 53 -16.88 12.35 7.86
C PHE A 53 -17.78 12.16 6.63
N PHE A 54 -17.21 11.72 5.50
CA PHE A 54 -17.96 11.56 4.26
C PHE A 54 -19.00 10.42 4.34
N SER A 55 -18.63 9.29 4.95
CA SER A 55 -19.56 8.17 5.18
C SER A 55 -20.69 8.53 6.15
N LEU A 56 -20.39 9.19 7.28
CA LEU A 56 -21.38 9.66 8.23
C LEU A 56 -22.32 10.71 7.59
N SER A 57 -21.74 11.67 6.86
CA SER A 57 -22.51 12.72 6.21
C SER A 57 -23.45 12.19 5.13
N SER A 58 -23.06 11.17 4.35
CA SER A 58 -23.95 10.51 3.39
C SER A 58 -25.20 9.92 4.07
N ILE A 59 -25.03 9.27 5.23
CA ILE A 59 -26.13 8.70 6.01
C ILE A 59 -27.02 9.80 6.59
N LEU A 60 -26.42 10.86 7.16
CA LEU A 60 -27.17 11.99 7.71
C LEU A 60 -27.99 12.69 6.61
N LEU A 61 -27.43 12.90 5.42
CA LEU A 61 -28.12 13.53 4.30
C LEU A 61 -29.24 12.66 3.74
N LEU A 62 -29.06 11.33 3.71
CA LEU A 62 -30.12 10.39 3.34
C LEU A 62 -31.37 10.57 4.21
N LEU A 63 -31.18 10.81 5.51
CA LEU A 63 -32.27 11.02 6.47
C LEU A 63 -32.83 12.46 6.45
N LEU A 64 -31.95 13.47 6.39
CA LEU A 64 -32.34 14.87 6.57
C LEU A 64 -32.91 15.52 5.31
N ILE A 65 -32.45 15.12 4.11
CA ILE A 65 -32.93 15.73 2.85
C ILE A 65 -34.43 15.47 2.62
N PRO A 66 -34.99 14.27 2.87
CA PRO A 66 -36.43 14.05 2.86
C PRO A 66 -37.22 15.08 3.68
N ALA A 67 -36.73 15.46 4.86
CA ALA A 67 -37.37 16.45 5.74
C ALA A 67 -37.32 17.87 5.14
N LEU A 68 -36.25 18.18 4.42
CA LEU A 68 -36.11 19.44 3.69
C LEU A 68 -37.07 19.52 2.49
N THR A 69 -37.20 18.42 1.73
CA THR A 69 -37.95 18.42 0.46
C THR A 69 -39.44 18.15 0.61
N MET A 70 -39.90 17.55 1.72
CA MET A 70 -41.29 17.10 1.89
C MET A 70 -42.33 18.19 1.62
N ARG A 71 -42.02 19.45 1.98
CA ARG A 71 -42.94 20.59 1.84
C ARG A 71 -42.89 21.27 0.47
N LEU A 72 -41.87 21.02 -0.34
CA LEU A 72 -41.58 21.84 -1.54
C LEU A 72 -42.72 21.85 -2.55
N ILE A 73 -43.43 20.73 -2.75
CA ILE A 73 -44.59 20.62 -3.64
C ILE A 73 -45.86 20.23 -2.87
N ALA A 74 -45.76 19.32 -1.91
CA ALA A 74 -46.93 18.82 -1.16
C ALA A 74 -47.70 19.95 -0.45
N GLU A 75 -46.98 20.94 0.11
CA GLU A 75 -47.60 22.09 0.77
C GLU A 75 -48.31 23.01 -0.23
N GLU A 76 -47.73 23.21 -1.41
CA GLU A 76 -48.34 24.02 -2.47
C GLU A 76 -49.59 23.34 -3.04
N LYS A 77 -49.61 22.00 -3.09
CA LYS A 77 -50.81 21.22 -3.43
C LYS A 77 -51.88 21.31 -2.36
N ARG A 78 -51.50 21.12 -1.09
CA ARG A 78 -52.42 21.21 0.06
C ARG A 78 -53.10 22.57 0.15
N THR A 79 -52.35 23.64 -0.09
CA THR A 79 -52.84 25.03 -0.04
C THR A 79 -53.48 25.51 -1.35
N ARG A 80 -53.56 24.66 -2.38
CA ARG A 80 -54.02 25.00 -3.75
C ARG A 80 -53.28 26.18 -4.41
N THR A 81 -52.12 26.55 -3.88
CA THR A 81 -51.27 27.62 -4.44
C THR A 81 -50.53 27.16 -5.70
N LEU A 82 -50.38 25.84 -5.88
CA LEU A 82 -49.79 25.26 -7.09
C LEU A 82 -50.60 25.62 -8.35
N ASP A 83 -51.93 25.64 -8.27
CA ASP A 83 -52.79 25.97 -9.42
C ASP A 83 -52.65 27.45 -9.80
N MET A 84 -52.47 28.34 -8.82
CA MET A 84 -52.17 29.76 -9.04
C MET A 84 -50.78 29.99 -9.65
N LEU A 85 -49.80 29.13 -9.33
CA LEU A 85 -48.48 29.20 -9.97
C LEU A 85 -48.53 28.71 -11.43
N ARG A 86 -49.40 27.75 -11.73
CA ARG A 86 -49.59 27.20 -13.09
C ARG A 86 -50.36 28.13 -14.03
N SER A 87 -51.17 29.04 -13.51
CA SER A 87 -51.87 30.05 -14.33
C SER A 87 -50.96 31.19 -14.79
N ARG A 88 -49.76 31.34 -14.17
CA ARG A 88 -48.74 32.29 -14.63
C ARG A 88 -48.00 31.74 -15.86
N PRO A 89 -47.44 32.59 -16.73
CA PRO A 89 -46.69 32.19 -17.93
C PRO A 89 -45.29 31.64 -17.58
N ILE A 90 -45.23 30.66 -16.69
CA ILE A 90 -44.01 30.02 -16.18
C ILE A 90 -44.12 28.52 -16.44
N SER A 91 -43.13 27.94 -17.12
CA SER A 91 -43.14 26.50 -17.37
C SER A 91 -42.97 25.69 -16.08
N VAL A 92 -43.68 24.57 -15.96
CA VAL A 92 -43.58 23.63 -14.83
C VAL A 92 -42.13 23.16 -14.61
N SER A 93 -41.40 22.94 -15.71
CA SER A 93 -39.96 22.63 -15.70
C SER A 93 -39.13 23.67 -14.95
N ARG A 94 -39.38 24.98 -15.15
CA ARG A 94 -38.68 26.05 -14.43
C ARG A 94 -39.01 26.05 -12.94
N ILE A 95 -40.23 25.67 -12.57
CA ILE A 95 -40.65 25.58 -11.16
C ILE A 95 -39.86 24.45 -10.48
N VAL A 96 -39.87 23.24 -11.04
CA VAL A 96 -39.17 22.07 -10.48
C VAL A 96 -37.66 22.34 -10.36
N TRP A 97 -37.01 22.80 -11.43
CA TRP A 97 -35.58 23.12 -11.40
C TRP A 97 -35.24 24.20 -10.39
N SER A 98 -36.10 25.21 -10.20
CA SER A 98 -35.80 26.26 -9.23
C SER A 98 -35.83 25.75 -7.79
N LYS A 99 -36.73 24.82 -7.47
CA LYS A 99 -36.83 24.18 -6.16
C LYS A 99 -35.63 23.27 -5.91
N TRP A 100 -35.25 22.47 -6.91
CA TRP A 100 -34.06 21.61 -6.85
C TRP A 100 -32.78 22.43 -6.65
N ILE A 101 -32.53 23.46 -7.48
CA ILE A 101 -31.34 24.33 -7.37
C ILE A 101 -31.32 25.05 -6.01
N SER A 102 -32.47 25.53 -5.52
CA SER A 102 -32.53 26.26 -4.25
C SER A 102 -32.23 25.36 -3.05
N ALA A 103 -32.78 24.15 -3.03
CA ALA A 103 -32.48 23.16 -2.00
C ALA A 103 -31.01 22.72 -2.07
N LEU A 104 -30.45 22.54 -3.27
CA LEU A 104 -29.04 22.17 -3.45
C LEU A 104 -28.10 23.27 -2.95
N ILE A 105 -28.35 24.54 -3.29
CA ILE A 105 -27.57 25.68 -2.79
C ILE A 105 -27.63 25.75 -1.27
N PHE A 106 -28.80 25.51 -0.68
CA PHE A 106 -28.94 25.47 0.77
C PHE A 106 -28.07 24.37 1.41
N VAL A 107 -28.10 23.15 0.86
CA VAL A 107 -27.26 22.05 1.35
C VAL A 107 -25.77 22.37 1.20
N ILE A 108 -25.35 22.99 0.09
CA ILE A 108 -23.95 23.45 -0.09
C ILE A 108 -23.55 24.46 0.99
N ILE A 109 -24.42 25.42 1.33
CA ILE A 109 -24.16 26.40 2.41
C ILE A 109 -23.98 25.69 3.77
N VAL A 110 -24.74 24.62 4.03
CA VAL A 110 -24.64 23.83 5.27
C VAL A 110 -23.34 23.00 5.30
N ILE A 111 -22.89 22.46 4.18
CA ILE A 111 -21.65 21.67 4.11
C ILE A 111 -20.40 22.55 4.17
N LEU A 112 -20.42 23.74 3.56
CA LEU A 112 -19.27 24.65 3.46
C LEU A 112 -18.49 24.87 4.77
N PRO A 113 -19.11 25.14 5.94
CA PRO A 113 -18.35 25.34 7.18
C PRO A 113 -17.56 24.11 7.66
N THR A 114 -17.87 22.90 7.17
CA THR A 114 -17.12 21.68 7.51
C THR A 114 -15.71 21.66 6.91
N LEU A 115 -15.36 22.59 6.02
CA LEU A 115 -14.00 22.75 5.51
C LEU A 115 -12.97 23.03 6.61
N ILE A 116 -13.41 23.51 7.79
CA ILE A 116 -12.55 23.66 8.97
C ILE A 116 -11.94 22.33 9.43
N TYR A 117 -12.59 21.19 9.12
CA TYR A 117 -12.08 19.86 9.44
C TYR A 117 -10.80 19.56 8.66
N VAL A 118 -10.71 20.01 7.40
CA VAL A 118 -9.49 19.88 6.57
C VAL A 118 -8.33 20.66 7.19
N TYR A 119 -8.60 21.89 7.65
CA TYR A 119 -7.60 22.71 8.33
C TYR A 119 -7.10 22.05 9.61
N THR A 120 -8.01 21.55 10.47
CA THR A 120 -7.62 20.86 11.70
C THR A 120 -6.75 19.64 11.42
N LEU A 121 -7.11 18.85 10.42
CA LEU A 121 -6.36 17.66 10.03
C LEU A 121 -4.95 18.02 9.54
N SER A 122 -4.83 19.09 8.75
CA SER A 122 -3.54 19.58 8.27
C SER A 122 -2.66 20.10 9.40
N ALA A 123 -3.26 20.67 10.45
CA ALA A 123 -2.54 21.21 11.60
C ALA A 123 -2.09 20.13 12.60
N LEU A 124 -2.76 18.96 12.61
CA LEU A 124 -2.47 17.84 13.50
C LEU A 124 -1.65 16.71 12.84
N SER A 125 -1.29 16.85 11.55
CA SER A 125 -0.53 15.83 10.85
C SER A 125 0.97 15.91 11.15
N ASN A 126 1.63 14.75 11.25
CA ASN A 126 3.09 14.63 11.46
C ASN A 126 3.92 15.23 10.30
N SER A 127 3.36 15.31 9.10
CA SER A 127 4.04 15.86 7.92
C SER A 127 3.20 16.95 7.27
N VAL A 128 3.71 18.18 7.26
CA VAL A 128 3.00 19.33 6.67
C VAL A 128 2.94 19.15 5.14
N GLY A 129 1.73 19.03 4.59
CA GLY A 129 1.49 19.02 3.13
C GLY A 129 1.25 17.65 2.48
N THR A 130 1.05 16.58 3.26
CA THR A 130 0.83 15.21 2.74
C THR A 130 -0.63 14.82 2.57
N LEU A 131 -1.58 15.70 2.93
CA LEU A 131 -2.99 15.42 2.74
C LEU A 131 -3.34 15.28 1.25
N ASP A 132 -4.08 14.23 0.92
CA ASP A 132 -4.64 14.00 -0.41
C ASP A 132 -5.77 15.00 -0.70
N ILE A 133 -5.43 16.27 -0.93
CA ILE A 133 -6.40 17.36 -1.17
C ILE A 133 -7.30 17.02 -2.37
N GLY A 134 -6.75 16.39 -3.42
CA GLY A 134 -7.51 15.92 -4.59
C GLY A 134 -8.63 14.96 -4.21
N VAL A 135 -8.33 13.99 -3.35
CA VAL A 135 -9.32 13.02 -2.83
C VAL A 135 -10.36 13.73 -1.97
N ILE A 136 -9.95 14.60 -1.05
CA ILE A 136 -10.86 15.35 -0.18
C ILE A 136 -11.84 16.20 -1.00
N LEU A 137 -11.34 16.95 -1.99
CA LEU A 137 -12.17 17.77 -2.88
C LEU A 137 -13.17 16.92 -3.66
N LEU A 138 -12.70 15.80 -4.21
CA LEU A 138 -13.54 14.87 -4.94
C LEU A 138 -14.62 14.25 -4.05
N SER A 139 -14.29 13.91 -2.81
CA SER A 139 -15.24 13.42 -1.80
C SER A 139 -16.31 14.47 -1.48
N TYR A 140 -15.96 15.75 -1.36
CA TYR A 140 -16.94 16.83 -1.21
C TYR A 140 -17.85 16.97 -2.45
N VAL A 141 -17.29 16.87 -3.66
CA VAL A 141 -18.07 16.87 -4.90
C VAL A 141 -19.04 15.69 -4.93
N SER A 142 -18.60 14.49 -4.52
CA SER A 142 -19.44 13.29 -4.44
C SER A 142 -20.66 13.48 -3.53
N LEU A 143 -20.45 14.15 -2.39
CA LEU A 143 -21.47 14.41 -1.38
C LEU A 143 -22.49 15.46 -1.85
N ILE A 144 -22.04 16.46 -2.64
CA ILE A 144 -22.91 17.43 -3.31
C ILE A 144 -23.75 16.73 -4.41
N CYS A 145 -23.13 15.87 -5.21
CA CYS A 145 -23.84 15.09 -6.24
C CYS A 145 -24.88 14.15 -5.63
N LEU A 146 -24.52 13.45 -4.54
CA LEU A 146 -25.44 12.61 -3.77
C LEU A 146 -26.63 13.42 -3.24
N SER A 147 -26.35 14.59 -2.65
CA SER A 147 -27.39 15.50 -2.19
C SER A 147 -28.33 15.90 -3.31
N GLY A 148 -27.80 16.15 -4.51
CA GLY A 148 -28.58 16.43 -5.72
C GLY A 148 -29.56 15.31 -6.08
N VAL A 149 -29.13 14.05 -6.00
CA VAL A 149 -30.01 12.89 -6.24
C VAL A 149 -31.10 12.80 -5.17
N PHE A 150 -30.73 12.87 -3.89
CA PHE A 150 -31.69 12.80 -2.78
C PHE A 150 -32.72 13.93 -2.83
N ILE A 151 -32.33 15.14 -3.25
CA ILE A 151 -33.26 16.26 -3.45
C ILE A 151 -34.20 15.98 -4.62
N ALA A 152 -33.70 15.44 -5.73
CA ALA A 152 -34.53 15.12 -6.90
C ALA A 152 -35.59 14.05 -6.56
N LEU A 153 -35.20 12.98 -5.86
CA LEU A 153 -36.09 11.94 -5.36
C LEU A 153 -37.08 12.49 -4.32
N GLY A 154 -36.61 13.37 -3.44
CA GLY A 154 -37.46 14.03 -2.45
C GLY A 154 -38.53 14.95 -3.06
N ILE A 155 -38.18 15.70 -4.10
CA ILE A 155 -39.14 16.51 -4.88
C ILE A 155 -40.13 15.60 -5.63
N PHE A 156 -39.64 14.50 -6.21
CA PHE A 156 -40.49 13.48 -6.82
C PHE A 156 -41.52 12.94 -5.81
N ALA A 157 -41.09 12.48 -4.64
CA ALA A 157 -41.96 12.02 -3.55
C ALA A 157 -42.96 13.08 -3.07
N SER A 158 -42.52 14.34 -2.95
CA SER A 158 -43.38 15.49 -2.62
C SER A 158 -44.44 15.75 -3.69
N SER A 159 -44.23 15.31 -4.93
CA SER A 159 -45.21 15.43 -6.01
C SER A 159 -46.30 14.35 -5.98
N LEU A 160 -46.10 13.21 -5.29
CA LEU A 160 -47.11 12.13 -5.25
C LEU A 160 -48.23 12.38 -4.22
N SER A 161 -47.94 13.10 -3.14
CA SER A 161 -48.88 13.29 -2.02
C SER A 161 -49.17 14.77 -1.75
N GLN A 162 -50.32 15.03 -1.13
CA GLN A 162 -50.67 16.34 -0.55
C GLN A 162 -50.29 16.44 0.93
N ASN A 163 -49.97 15.30 1.57
CA ASN A 163 -49.59 15.23 2.97
C ASN A 163 -48.05 15.19 3.11
N GLN A 164 -47.50 16.15 3.84
CA GLN A 164 -46.06 16.29 4.08
C GLN A 164 -45.44 15.03 4.71
N ILE A 165 -46.14 14.38 5.64
CA ILE A 165 -45.63 13.20 6.34
C ILE A 165 -45.48 12.02 5.37
N VAL A 166 -46.48 11.80 4.52
CA VAL A 166 -46.44 10.76 3.49
C VAL A 166 -45.33 11.04 2.47
N SER A 167 -45.16 12.30 2.07
CA SER A 167 -44.06 12.71 1.19
C SER A 167 -42.69 12.49 1.83
N PHE A 168 -42.55 12.72 3.14
CA PHE A 168 -41.32 12.47 3.88
C PHE A 168 -40.95 10.99 3.90
N ILE A 169 -41.89 10.12 4.32
CA ILE A 169 -41.66 8.67 4.42
C ILE A 169 -41.32 8.08 3.04
N LEU A 170 -42.05 8.50 2.00
CA LEU A 170 -41.80 8.02 0.64
C LEU A 170 -40.43 8.48 0.10
N ALA A 171 -40.03 9.73 0.37
CA ALA A 171 -38.71 10.24 -0.01
C ALA A 171 -37.59 9.47 0.71
N LEU A 172 -37.76 9.20 2.01
CA LEU A 172 -36.79 8.45 2.81
C LEU A 172 -36.61 7.03 2.26
N LEU A 173 -37.72 6.34 1.97
CA LEU A 173 -37.70 4.98 1.41
C LEU A 173 -37.03 4.94 0.04
N LEU A 174 -37.34 5.90 -0.84
CA LEU A 174 -36.70 5.98 -2.17
C LEU A 174 -35.20 6.25 -2.07
N ASN A 175 -34.79 7.18 -1.20
CA ASN A 175 -33.37 7.47 -0.97
C ASN A 175 -32.65 6.24 -0.41
N PHE A 176 -33.27 5.50 0.52
CA PHE A 176 -32.72 4.27 1.06
C PHE A 176 -32.53 3.19 0.00
N ILE A 177 -33.54 2.93 -0.85
CA ILE A 177 -33.45 1.92 -1.92
C ILE A 177 -32.36 2.28 -2.92
N VAL A 178 -32.28 3.54 -3.34
CA VAL A 178 -31.30 3.98 -4.34
C VAL A 178 -29.88 4.01 -3.77
N TYR A 179 -29.72 4.33 -2.48
CA TYR A 179 -28.41 4.36 -1.83
C TYR A 179 -27.91 2.96 -1.45
N PHE A 180 -28.68 2.20 -0.65
CA PHE A 180 -28.28 0.89 -0.12
C PHE A 180 -28.96 -0.32 -0.78
N GLY A 181 -30.19 -0.16 -1.30
CA GLY A 181 -31.03 -1.28 -1.69
C GLY A 181 -30.41 -2.21 -2.74
N PHE A 182 -29.77 -1.66 -3.77
CA PHE A 182 -29.10 -2.46 -4.80
C PHE A 182 -27.86 -3.18 -4.29
N ASP A 183 -27.10 -2.56 -3.38
CA ASP A 183 -25.93 -3.18 -2.76
C ASP A 183 -26.33 -4.39 -1.90
N LEU A 184 -27.39 -4.25 -1.10
CA LEU A 184 -27.98 -5.34 -0.31
C LEU A 184 -28.59 -6.46 -1.17
N LEU A 185 -29.16 -6.13 -2.33
CA LEU A 185 -29.65 -7.14 -3.28
C LEU A 185 -28.48 -7.91 -3.93
N SER A 186 -27.34 -7.25 -4.13
CA SER A 186 -26.18 -7.88 -4.75
C SER A 186 -25.62 -9.02 -3.88
N THR A 187 -25.75 -8.95 -2.55
CA THR A 187 -25.22 -9.97 -1.64
C THR A 187 -25.97 -11.31 -1.70
N ILE A 188 -27.15 -11.35 -2.33
CA ILE A 188 -27.91 -12.59 -2.56
C ILE A 188 -27.21 -13.46 -3.62
N PHE A 189 -26.40 -12.85 -4.49
CA PHE A 189 -25.66 -13.55 -5.54
C PHE A 189 -24.26 -13.91 -5.04
N GLN A 190 -23.92 -15.20 -5.07
CA GLN A 190 -22.67 -15.69 -4.47
C GLN A 190 -21.42 -15.17 -5.20
N THR A 191 -21.37 -15.20 -6.54
CA THR A 191 -20.24 -14.68 -7.34
C THR A 191 -20.62 -14.30 -8.78
N GLY A 192 -19.76 -13.50 -9.45
CA GLY A 192 -19.80 -13.25 -10.89
C GLY A 192 -20.23 -11.85 -11.35
N SER A 193 -20.22 -11.64 -12.67
CA SER A 193 -20.51 -10.35 -13.33
C SER A 193 -21.92 -9.82 -13.02
N THR A 194 -22.86 -10.69 -12.68
CA THR A 194 -24.24 -10.33 -12.30
C THR A 194 -24.31 -9.60 -10.96
N ARG A 195 -23.52 -10.04 -9.96
CA ARG A 195 -23.40 -9.38 -8.65
C ARG A 195 -22.89 -7.95 -8.83
N VAL A 196 -21.84 -7.79 -9.64
CA VAL A 196 -21.23 -6.49 -9.93
C VAL A 196 -22.19 -5.58 -10.67
N PHE A 197 -22.91 -6.11 -11.67
CA PHE A 197 -23.92 -5.35 -12.41
C PHE A 197 -25.02 -4.82 -11.48
N ILE A 198 -25.55 -5.66 -10.58
CA ILE A 198 -26.59 -5.24 -9.63
C ILE A 198 -26.05 -4.19 -8.66
N ALA A 199 -24.85 -4.39 -8.11
CA ALA A 199 -24.20 -3.41 -7.23
C ALA A 199 -23.94 -2.07 -7.93
N SER A 200 -23.60 -2.09 -9.22
CA SER A 200 -23.38 -0.88 -10.04
C SER A 200 -24.64 -0.04 -10.30
N CYS A 201 -25.83 -0.54 -9.96
CA CYS A 201 -27.03 0.30 -9.96
C CYS A 201 -27.13 1.16 -8.68
N GLY A 202 -26.49 0.77 -7.58
CA GLY A 202 -26.59 1.45 -6.29
C GLY A 202 -25.62 2.62 -6.13
N LEU A 203 -26.06 3.72 -5.52
CA LEU A 203 -25.18 4.88 -5.30
C LEU A 203 -24.04 4.60 -4.32
N TYR A 204 -24.23 3.71 -3.35
CA TYR A 204 -23.20 3.38 -2.35
C TYR A 204 -21.92 2.85 -3.00
N HIS A 205 -22.03 1.96 -4.00
CA HIS A 205 -20.91 1.41 -4.75
C HIS A 205 -20.04 2.50 -5.40
N HIS A 206 -20.68 3.46 -6.08
CA HIS A 206 -19.98 4.55 -6.76
C HIS A 206 -19.40 5.59 -5.80
N ILE A 207 -20.11 5.89 -4.71
CA ILE A 207 -19.67 6.86 -3.71
C ILE A 207 -18.39 6.41 -3.03
N ILE A 208 -18.30 5.14 -2.65
CA ILE A 208 -17.09 4.62 -2.01
C ILE A 208 -15.88 4.75 -2.94
N GLN A 209 -16.04 4.48 -4.24
CA GLN A 209 -14.94 4.64 -5.21
C GLN A 209 -14.51 6.11 -5.32
N ILE A 210 -15.47 7.02 -5.47
CA ILE A 210 -15.18 8.45 -5.58
C ILE A 210 -14.54 8.98 -4.30
N GLN A 211 -15.04 8.57 -3.13
CA GLN A 211 -14.50 9.01 -1.84
C GLN A 211 -13.05 8.58 -1.61
N ARG A 212 -12.59 7.55 -2.32
CA ARG A 212 -11.20 7.06 -2.28
C ARG A 212 -10.29 7.77 -3.28
N GLY A 213 -10.82 8.61 -4.18
CA GLY A 213 -10.03 9.25 -5.24
C GLY A 213 -10.18 8.63 -6.61
N VAL A 214 -11.04 7.62 -6.76
CA VAL A 214 -11.22 6.86 -8.01
C VAL A 214 -12.48 7.30 -8.73
N VAL A 215 -12.33 7.84 -9.94
CA VAL A 215 -13.45 8.29 -10.78
C VAL A 215 -13.51 7.49 -12.07
N THR A 216 -14.67 6.90 -12.33
CA THR A 216 -15.02 6.33 -13.64
C THR A 216 -16.15 7.15 -14.27
N ILE A 217 -16.35 7.00 -15.58
CA ILE A 217 -17.44 7.69 -16.27
C ILE A 217 -18.81 7.21 -15.77
N GLY A 218 -18.91 5.94 -15.39
CA GLY A 218 -20.09 5.35 -14.78
C GLY A 218 -20.45 6.02 -13.45
N ASN A 219 -19.44 6.36 -12.63
CA ASN A 219 -19.64 7.02 -11.35
C ASN A 219 -20.34 8.38 -11.49
N ILE A 220 -20.02 9.16 -12.53
CA ILE A 220 -20.68 10.46 -12.76
C ILE A 220 -22.05 10.27 -13.41
N TRP A 221 -22.13 9.33 -14.36
CA TRP A 221 -23.35 9.10 -15.12
C TRP A 221 -24.52 8.66 -14.25
N ILE A 222 -24.29 7.77 -13.27
CA ILE A 222 -25.37 7.26 -12.40
C ILE A 222 -26.06 8.37 -11.60
N PHE A 223 -25.32 9.37 -11.09
CA PHE A 223 -25.93 10.51 -10.38
C PHE A 223 -26.80 11.35 -11.33
N ILE A 224 -26.28 11.64 -12.53
CA ILE A 224 -27.02 12.39 -13.55
C ILE A 224 -28.28 11.62 -13.95
N ASN A 225 -28.17 10.31 -14.12
CA ASN A 225 -29.26 9.42 -14.49
C ASN A 225 -30.41 9.47 -13.49
N TYR A 226 -30.13 9.30 -12.19
CA TYR A 226 -31.15 9.38 -11.15
C TYR A 226 -31.81 10.76 -11.07
N ILE A 227 -31.05 11.84 -11.23
CA ILE A 227 -31.60 13.21 -11.26
C ILE A 227 -32.56 13.36 -12.44
N LEU A 228 -32.16 12.93 -13.64
CA LEU A 228 -32.97 13.03 -14.85
C LEU A 228 -34.23 12.16 -14.77
N ILE A 229 -34.13 10.92 -14.29
CA ILE A 229 -35.29 10.03 -14.11
C ILE A 229 -36.29 10.64 -13.12
N ALA A 230 -35.83 11.04 -11.93
CA ALA A 230 -36.71 11.63 -10.92
C ALA A 230 -37.37 12.93 -11.45
N TYR A 231 -36.62 13.74 -12.18
CA TYR A 231 -37.12 14.94 -12.83
C TYR A 231 -38.20 14.65 -13.88
N LEU A 232 -37.97 13.67 -14.77
CA LEU A 232 -38.93 13.29 -15.81
C LEU A 232 -40.23 12.78 -15.23
N ILE A 233 -40.15 11.91 -14.21
CA ILE A 233 -41.34 11.38 -13.54
C ILE A 233 -42.10 12.51 -12.84
N THR A 234 -41.40 13.42 -12.17
CA THR A 234 -42.01 14.60 -11.53
C THR A 234 -42.79 15.46 -12.53
N ILE A 235 -42.22 15.75 -13.70
CA ILE A 235 -42.94 16.52 -14.74
C ILE A 235 -44.13 15.74 -15.27
N CYS A 236 -43.98 14.44 -15.50
CA CYS A 236 -45.06 13.59 -15.98
C CYS A 236 -46.28 13.68 -15.05
N ILE A 237 -46.06 13.56 -13.74
CA ILE A 237 -47.10 13.67 -12.71
C ILE A 237 -47.75 15.07 -12.69
N LEU A 238 -46.96 16.14 -12.83
CA LEU A 238 -47.49 17.51 -12.78
C LEU A 238 -48.21 17.96 -14.07
N THR A 239 -48.00 17.26 -15.20
CA THR A 239 -48.50 17.66 -16.53
C THR A 239 -49.46 16.66 -17.18
N LEU A 240 -50.05 15.75 -16.38
CA LEU A 240 -50.88 14.59 -16.78
C LEU A 240 -51.94 14.82 -17.88
N ASN A 241 -52.41 16.05 -18.13
CA ASN A 241 -53.45 16.38 -19.11
C ASN A 241 -52.98 16.87 -20.51
N ASN A 242 -51.68 17.10 -20.76
CA ASN A 242 -51.24 17.67 -22.04
C ASN A 242 -50.57 16.63 -22.97
N LYS A 243 -51.26 16.25 -24.06
CA LYS A 243 -50.78 15.25 -25.05
C LYS A 243 -49.42 15.63 -25.69
N ASN A 244 -49.19 16.91 -25.99
CA ASN A 244 -47.94 17.38 -26.59
C ASN A 244 -46.75 17.27 -25.62
N VAL A 245 -47.00 17.44 -24.32
CA VAL A 245 -45.97 17.29 -23.29
C VAL A 245 -45.65 15.81 -23.07
N LYS A 246 -46.65 14.92 -23.09
CA LYS A 246 -46.42 13.46 -23.04
C LYS A 246 -45.55 12.96 -24.19
N LYS A 247 -45.79 13.43 -25.43
CA LYS A 247 -44.94 13.06 -26.59
C LYS A 247 -43.49 13.51 -26.42
N ARG A 248 -43.26 14.74 -25.93
CA ARG A 248 -41.90 15.26 -25.64
C ARG A 248 -41.19 14.49 -24.51
N LEU A 249 -41.93 14.10 -23.47
CA LEU A 249 -41.39 13.29 -22.38
C LEU A 249 -41.03 11.87 -22.85
N LEU A 250 -41.86 11.26 -23.70
CA LEU A 250 -41.58 9.96 -24.29
C LEU A 250 -40.32 10.01 -25.17
N THR A 251 -40.18 11.02 -26.04
CA THR A 251 -38.97 11.19 -26.86
C THR A 251 -37.73 11.40 -26.01
N PHE A 252 -37.84 12.16 -24.92
CA PHE A 252 -36.72 12.39 -24.01
C PHE A 252 -36.37 11.12 -23.21
N GLY A 253 -37.36 10.33 -22.80
CA GLY A 253 -37.16 9.04 -22.15
C GLY A 253 -36.47 8.02 -23.07
N ILE A 254 -36.87 7.95 -24.34
CA ILE A 254 -36.20 7.12 -25.35
C ILE A 254 -34.76 7.60 -25.57
N GLY A 255 -34.54 8.91 -25.64
CA GLY A 255 -33.19 9.48 -25.72
C GLY A 255 -32.32 9.12 -24.52
N LEU A 256 -32.88 9.14 -23.30
CA LEU A 256 -32.18 8.74 -22.09
C LEU A 256 -31.86 7.24 -22.10
N LEU A 257 -32.76 6.38 -22.56
CA LEU A 257 -32.49 4.95 -22.74
C LEU A 257 -31.36 4.71 -23.75
N GLY A 258 -31.40 5.39 -24.91
CA GLY A 258 -30.32 5.31 -25.90
C GLY A 258 -28.97 5.75 -25.33
N LEU A 259 -28.95 6.79 -24.51
CA LEU A 259 -27.73 7.30 -23.87
C LEU A 259 -27.16 6.31 -22.83
N ASN A 260 -28.02 5.62 -22.07
CA ASN A 260 -27.59 4.54 -21.18
C ASN A 260 -26.96 3.37 -21.95
N ILE A 261 -27.52 3.00 -23.10
CA ILE A 261 -26.96 1.96 -23.97
C ILE A 261 -25.58 2.38 -24.49
N ILE A 262 -25.42 3.62 -24.95
CA ILE A 262 -24.11 4.14 -25.41
C ILE A 262 -23.05 4.06 -24.31
N ILE A 263 -23.42 4.39 -23.07
CA ILE A 263 -22.48 4.40 -21.95
C ILE A 263 -22.04 3.00 -21.52
N LEU A 264 -22.88 1.99 -21.71
CA LEU A 264 -22.49 0.59 -21.49
C LEU A 264 -21.37 0.13 -22.44
N PHE A 265 -21.22 0.77 -23.61
CA PHE A 265 -20.15 0.47 -24.58
C PHE A 265 -18.90 1.35 -24.42
N LEU A 266 -18.91 2.36 -23.55
CA LEU A 266 -17.72 3.18 -23.30
C LEU A 266 -16.71 2.38 -22.46
N PRO A 267 -15.41 2.45 -22.79
CA PRO A 267 -14.39 1.81 -21.98
C PRO A 267 -14.43 2.40 -20.56
N ASN A 268 -14.42 1.53 -19.56
CA ASN A 268 -14.51 1.91 -18.15
C ASN A 268 -13.14 2.39 -17.64
N THR A 269 -12.65 3.49 -18.22
CA THR A 269 -11.35 4.07 -17.88
C THR A 269 -11.40 4.63 -16.45
N GLN A 270 -10.50 4.14 -15.60
CA GLN A 270 -10.38 4.57 -14.22
C GLN A 270 -9.38 5.72 -14.13
N LEU A 271 -9.81 6.84 -13.55
CA LEU A 271 -8.95 7.96 -13.23
C LEU A 271 -8.69 7.97 -11.72
N ASP A 272 -7.44 7.74 -11.33
CA ASP A 272 -6.96 7.79 -9.94
C ASP A 272 -6.37 9.18 -9.66
N LEU A 273 -7.00 9.92 -8.75
CA LEU A 273 -6.60 11.26 -8.31
C LEU A 273 -5.80 11.26 -7.00
N THR A 274 -5.43 10.10 -6.48
CA THR A 274 -4.55 10.02 -5.31
C THR A 274 -3.15 10.52 -5.65
N LEU A 275 -2.47 11.19 -4.70
CA LEU A 275 -1.14 11.77 -4.95
C LEU A 275 -0.12 10.70 -5.37
N ASP A 276 -0.23 9.51 -4.78
CA ASP A 276 0.70 8.40 -4.98
C ASP A 276 0.20 7.35 -6.01
N LYS A 277 -0.91 7.62 -6.72
CA LYS A 277 -1.56 6.65 -7.64
C LYS A 277 -1.81 5.27 -6.99
N ARG A 278 -2.20 5.26 -5.72
CA ARG A 278 -2.25 4.03 -4.89
C ARG A 278 -3.30 3.02 -5.33
N TYR A 279 -4.27 3.42 -6.15
CA TYR A 279 -5.32 2.53 -6.69
C TYR A 279 -5.06 2.19 -8.17
N THR A 280 -3.90 2.56 -8.70
CA THR A 280 -3.47 2.20 -10.05
C THR A 280 -2.67 0.90 -9.99
N ILE A 281 -3.24 -0.16 -10.56
CA ILE A 281 -2.55 -1.44 -10.75
C ILE A 281 -1.41 -1.26 -11.77
N GLY A 282 -0.25 -1.82 -11.49
CA GLY A 282 0.93 -1.80 -12.34
C GLY A 282 0.71 -2.57 -13.64
N ASP A 283 1.46 -2.22 -14.68
CA ASP A 283 1.23 -2.78 -16.01
C ASP A 283 1.57 -4.27 -16.07
N TYR A 284 2.64 -4.71 -15.39
CA TYR A 284 2.96 -6.13 -15.21
C TYR A 284 1.81 -6.91 -14.56
N SER A 285 1.19 -6.34 -13.52
CA SER A 285 0.07 -6.97 -12.81
C SER A 285 -1.15 -7.12 -13.72
N LYS A 286 -1.43 -6.15 -14.59
CA LYS A 286 -2.52 -6.25 -15.58
C LYS A 286 -2.22 -7.34 -16.61
N GLU A 287 -0.99 -7.41 -17.11
CA GLU A 287 -0.55 -8.39 -18.09
C GLU A 287 -0.65 -9.82 -17.53
N LEU A 288 -0.07 -10.07 -16.35
CA LEU A 288 -0.13 -11.39 -15.70
C LEU A 288 -1.58 -11.85 -15.48
N VAL A 289 -2.44 -10.95 -15.01
CA VAL A 289 -3.85 -11.26 -14.71
C VAL A 289 -4.67 -11.43 -15.99
N SER A 290 -4.33 -10.75 -17.08
CA SER A 290 -4.98 -10.95 -18.38
C SER A 290 -4.78 -12.38 -18.91
N THR A 291 -3.65 -13.02 -18.60
CA THR A 291 -3.42 -14.45 -18.90
C THR A 291 -4.45 -15.36 -18.22
N ILE A 292 -4.93 -14.99 -17.03
CA ILE A 292 -6.01 -15.69 -16.33
C ILE A 292 -7.35 -15.45 -17.05
N ALA A 293 -7.59 -14.24 -17.54
CA ALA A 293 -8.79 -13.92 -18.31
C ALA A 293 -8.85 -14.69 -19.64
N ASP A 294 -7.72 -14.91 -20.31
CA ASP A 294 -7.66 -15.63 -21.58
C ASP A 294 -7.74 -17.15 -21.40
N ASN A 295 -7.22 -17.68 -20.28
CA ASN A 295 -7.25 -19.11 -20.01
C ASN A 295 -8.61 -19.55 -19.45
N SER A 296 -9.30 -20.46 -20.14
CA SER A 296 -10.67 -20.88 -19.79
C SER A 296 -10.75 -21.91 -18.65
N THR A 297 -9.63 -22.53 -18.27
CA THR A 297 -9.58 -23.64 -17.29
C THR A 297 -9.00 -23.26 -15.93
N ALA A 298 -8.27 -22.17 -15.83
CA ALA A 298 -7.64 -21.73 -14.58
C ALA A 298 -8.70 -21.21 -13.60
N LYS A 299 -8.96 -21.97 -12.53
CA LYS A 299 -9.80 -21.53 -11.41
C LYS A 299 -8.90 -20.99 -10.31
N VAL A 300 -9.00 -19.68 -10.08
CA VAL A 300 -8.25 -18.99 -9.03
C VAL A 300 -9.20 -18.72 -7.86
N LYS A 301 -8.87 -19.24 -6.69
CA LYS A 301 -9.60 -19.00 -5.45
C LYS A 301 -8.69 -18.29 -4.44
N ILE A 302 -9.19 -17.25 -3.81
CA ILE A 302 -8.46 -16.44 -2.83
C ILE A 302 -9.27 -16.41 -1.53
N ASN A 303 -8.73 -17.00 -0.48
CA ASN A 303 -9.32 -16.98 0.86
C ASN A 303 -8.55 -15.98 1.72
N VAL A 304 -9.22 -14.98 2.29
CA VAL A 304 -8.60 -13.94 3.11
C VAL A 304 -9.03 -14.11 4.56
N TYR A 305 -8.09 -14.37 5.47
CA TYR A 305 -8.33 -14.66 6.89
C TYR A 305 -8.34 -13.42 7.78
N LEU A 306 -8.77 -12.29 7.22
CA LEU A 306 -8.78 -10.98 7.88
C LEU A 306 -10.21 -10.47 8.05
N GLU A 307 -11.05 -11.23 8.74
CA GLU A 307 -12.44 -10.87 9.05
C GLU A 307 -12.74 -11.10 10.55
N GLY A 308 -13.78 -10.45 11.07
CA GLY A 308 -14.18 -10.56 12.48
C GLY A 308 -14.02 -9.23 13.25
N ASN A 309 -13.80 -9.31 14.57
CA ASN A 309 -13.65 -8.12 15.41
C ASN A 309 -12.24 -7.52 15.24
N LEU A 310 -12.06 -6.67 14.23
CA LEU A 310 -10.79 -6.02 13.93
C LEU A 310 -10.78 -4.57 14.44
N ASN A 311 -9.61 -4.10 14.89
CA ASN A 311 -9.43 -2.67 15.16
C ASN A 311 -9.40 -1.84 13.88
N TYR A 312 -9.38 -0.51 14.00
CA TYR A 312 -9.40 0.36 12.83
C TYR A 312 -8.24 0.09 11.85
N GLY A 313 -7.03 -0.13 12.37
CA GLY A 313 -5.84 -0.39 11.54
C GLY A 313 -5.99 -1.63 10.66
N PHE A 314 -6.46 -2.74 11.24
CA PHE A 314 -6.70 -3.99 10.50
C PHE A 314 -7.98 -3.95 9.66
N GLN A 315 -9.02 -3.20 10.07
CA GLN A 315 -10.16 -2.92 9.19
C GLN A 315 -9.73 -2.16 7.92
N ARG A 316 -8.79 -1.21 8.06
CA ARG A 316 -8.22 -0.47 6.92
C ARG A 316 -7.44 -1.42 6.02
N LEU A 317 -6.59 -2.28 6.58
CA LEU A 317 -5.87 -3.32 5.82
C LEU A 317 -6.86 -4.25 5.10
N ARG A 318 -7.87 -4.81 5.78
CA ARG A 318 -8.92 -5.64 5.18
C ARG A 318 -9.62 -4.93 4.03
N ASN A 319 -10.06 -3.70 4.25
CA ASN A 319 -10.77 -2.92 3.24
C ASN A 319 -9.88 -2.63 2.02
N ALA A 320 -8.58 -2.38 2.24
CA ALA A 320 -7.61 -2.22 1.18
C ALA A 320 -7.39 -3.52 0.41
N THR A 321 -7.22 -4.66 1.10
CA THR A 321 -7.10 -5.98 0.49
C THR A 321 -8.33 -6.34 -0.35
N ASN A 322 -9.53 -6.17 0.21
CA ASN A 322 -10.77 -6.43 -0.51
C ASN A 322 -10.87 -5.59 -1.78
N GLN A 323 -10.56 -4.29 -1.67
CA GLN A 323 -10.61 -3.39 -2.81
C GLN A 323 -9.58 -3.78 -3.88
N PHE A 324 -8.34 -4.03 -3.47
CA PHE A 324 -7.27 -4.46 -4.36
C PHE A 324 -7.66 -5.72 -5.13
N LEU A 325 -8.20 -6.73 -4.43
CA LEU A 325 -8.64 -7.98 -5.06
C LEU A 325 -9.83 -7.78 -5.99
N ILE A 326 -10.79 -6.90 -5.67
CA ILE A 326 -11.89 -6.54 -6.58
C ILE A 326 -11.35 -5.87 -7.83
N ASP A 327 -10.41 -4.93 -7.69
CA ASP A 327 -9.80 -4.23 -8.82
C ASP A 327 -8.97 -5.20 -9.68
N LEU A 328 -8.23 -6.13 -9.07
CA LEU A 328 -7.50 -7.18 -9.76
C LEU A 328 -8.44 -8.15 -10.49
N ASN A 329 -9.58 -8.52 -9.87
CA ASN A 329 -10.60 -9.38 -10.48
C ASN A 329 -11.32 -8.74 -11.67
N ARG A 330 -11.37 -7.41 -11.74
CA ARG A 330 -11.86 -6.72 -12.93
C ARG A 330 -10.98 -7.01 -14.16
N TYR A 331 -9.67 -7.06 -13.98
CA TYR A 331 -8.73 -7.40 -15.07
C TYR A 331 -8.73 -8.90 -15.39
N ALA A 332 -9.14 -9.74 -14.45
CA ALA A 332 -9.31 -11.19 -14.63
C ALA A 332 -10.67 -11.59 -15.26
N ASP A 333 -11.44 -10.64 -15.79
CA ASP A 333 -12.82 -10.83 -16.26
C ASP A 333 -13.75 -11.50 -15.22
N TYR A 334 -13.59 -11.14 -13.96
CA TYR A 334 -14.37 -11.65 -12.82
C TYR A 334 -14.30 -13.17 -12.62
N LYS A 335 -13.22 -13.83 -13.08
CA LYS A 335 -13.02 -15.28 -12.97
C LYS A 335 -12.44 -15.76 -11.64
N MET A 336 -11.99 -14.85 -10.77
CA MET A 336 -11.45 -15.24 -9.46
C MET A 336 -12.54 -15.28 -8.39
N ASP A 337 -12.53 -16.33 -7.58
CA ASP A 337 -13.41 -16.47 -6.42
C ASP A 337 -12.71 -15.92 -5.17
N ILE A 338 -13.24 -14.86 -4.58
CA ILE A 338 -12.64 -14.16 -3.43
C ILE A 338 -13.56 -14.30 -2.23
N SER A 339 -13.04 -14.87 -1.14
CA SER A 339 -13.79 -15.05 0.11
C SER A 339 -13.04 -14.44 1.29
N PHE A 340 -13.76 -13.77 2.18
CA PHE A 340 -13.25 -13.28 3.46
C PHE A 340 -13.79 -14.19 4.57
N ILE A 341 -12.89 -14.77 5.35
CA ILE A 341 -13.18 -15.81 6.34
C ILE A 341 -12.77 -15.28 7.71
N ASP A 342 -13.68 -15.37 8.69
CA ASP A 342 -13.34 -15.16 10.10
C ASP A 342 -12.73 -16.49 10.62
N PRO A 343 -11.45 -16.51 11.02
CA PRO A 343 -10.82 -17.73 11.54
C PRO A 343 -11.57 -18.33 12.75
N SER A 344 -12.28 -17.50 13.52
CA SER A 344 -13.09 -17.93 14.67
C SER A 344 -14.36 -18.69 14.28
N SER A 345 -14.78 -18.58 13.01
CA SER A 345 -15.94 -19.28 12.45
C SER A 345 -15.60 -20.68 11.94
N LEU A 346 -14.32 -21.02 11.84
CA LEU A 346 -13.89 -22.39 11.58
C LEU A 346 -14.40 -23.26 12.73
N HIS A 347 -14.89 -24.46 12.43
CA HIS A 347 -15.40 -25.42 13.42
C HIS A 347 -14.26 -26.04 14.27
N ILE A 348 -13.35 -25.21 14.75
CA ILE A 348 -12.13 -25.52 15.51
C ILE A 348 -12.25 -24.81 16.85
N SER A 349 -11.77 -25.44 17.93
CA SER A 349 -11.80 -24.81 19.26
C SER A 349 -10.88 -23.57 19.30
N ARG A 350 -11.19 -22.59 20.17
CA ARG A 350 -10.36 -21.37 20.30
C ARG A 350 -8.92 -21.66 20.76
N GLU A 351 -8.71 -22.81 21.40
CA GLU A 351 -7.43 -23.27 21.91
C GLU A 351 -6.60 -23.98 20.83
N GLU A 352 -7.25 -24.70 19.91
CA GLU A 352 -6.59 -25.42 18.80
C GLU A 352 -6.35 -24.54 17.55
N LEU A 353 -7.11 -23.46 17.40
CA LEU A 353 -7.01 -22.58 16.23
C LEU A 353 -5.59 -22.03 15.98
N PRO A 354 -4.82 -21.56 16.99
CA PRO A 354 -3.46 -21.09 16.77
C PRO A 354 -2.53 -22.17 16.21
N GLU A 355 -2.64 -23.40 16.71
CA GLU A 355 -1.84 -24.54 16.25
C GLU A 355 -2.23 -24.97 14.83
N TYR A 356 -3.53 -25.02 14.54
CA TYR A 356 -4.03 -25.33 13.19
C TYR A 356 -3.51 -24.34 12.16
N MET A 357 -3.60 -23.04 12.45
CA MET A 357 -3.16 -21.98 11.54
C MET A 357 -1.63 -21.96 11.41
N ALA A 358 -0.88 -22.18 12.50
CA ALA A 358 0.57 -22.29 12.45
C ALA A 358 1.04 -23.48 11.58
N LYS A 359 0.33 -24.62 11.64
CA LYS A 359 0.61 -25.79 10.78
C LYS A 359 0.40 -25.50 9.29
N HIS A 360 -0.45 -24.54 8.95
CA HIS A 360 -0.67 -24.08 7.57
C HIS A 360 0.18 -22.83 7.23
N GLU A 361 1.28 -22.60 7.96
CA GLU A 361 2.20 -21.48 7.75
C GLU A 361 1.58 -20.08 7.94
N MET A 362 0.49 -19.99 8.72
CA MET A 362 -0.23 -18.75 9.01
C MET A 362 -0.29 -18.46 10.53
N PRO A 363 0.86 -18.24 11.20
CA PRO A 363 0.88 -18.04 12.65
C PRO A 363 0.14 -16.76 13.08
N SER A 364 -0.52 -16.81 14.24
CA SER A 364 -1.25 -15.65 14.78
C SER A 364 -0.34 -14.49 15.16
N VAL A 365 -0.86 -13.28 15.03
CA VAL A 365 -0.26 -12.03 15.52
C VAL A 365 -1.06 -11.54 16.72
N MET A 366 -0.38 -11.30 17.84
CA MET A 366 -1.01 -10.75 19.04
C MET A 366 -1.09 -9.23 18.95
N LEU A 367 -2.30 -8.69 19.05
CA LEU A 367 -2.54 -7.27 19.24
C LEU A 367 -2.73 -6.94 20.71
N ASN A 368 -2.09 -5.85 21.13
CA ASN A 368 -2.33 -5.22 22.40
C ASN A 368 -2.98 -3.86 22.13
N GLU A 369 -4.23 -3.69 22.54
CA GLU A 369 -4.92 -2.39 22.46
C GLU A 369 -5.10 -1.83 23.86
N VAL A 370 -4.81 -0.55 24.05
CA VAL A 370 -5.04 0.15 25.31
C VAL A 370 -6.22 1.08 25.12
N ASP A 371 -7.33 0.78 25.78
CA ASP A 371 -8.51 1.65 25.77
C ASP A 371 -8.24 2.97 26.54
N ARG A 372 -9.11 3.96 26.43
CA ARG A 372 -8.94 5.27 27.11
C ARG A 372 -8.86 5.16 28.64
N ASP A 373 -9.47 4.11 29.19
CA ASP A 373 -9.40 3.76 30.62
C ASP A 373 -8.09 3.01 31.00
N GLY A 374 -7.16 2.84 30.06
CA GLY A 374 -5.90 2.12 30.27
C GLY A 374 -6.03 0.60 30.24
N LYS A 375 -7.20 0.05 29.88
CA LYS A 375 -7.41 -1.40 29.79
C LYS A 375 -6.72 -1.98 28.56
N VAL A 376 -5.86 -2.97 28.78
CA VAL A 376 -5.18 -3.68 27.69
C VAL A 376 -6.05 -4.85 27.21
N SER A 377 -6.66 -4.73 26.03
CA SER A 377 -7.30 -5.84 25.33
C SER A 377 -6.23 -6.59 24.53
N LYS A 378 -6.18 -7.92 24.67
CA LYS A 378 -5.30 -8.79 23.88
C LYS A 378 -6.14 -9.62 22.92
N GLN A 379 -5.84 -9.52 21.62
CA GLN A 379 -6.57 -10.27 20.60
C GLN A 379 -5.61 -10.89 19.59
N LEU A 380 -5.89 -12.14 19.19
CA LEU A 380 -5.16 -12.83 18.12
C LEU A 380 -5.79 -12.51 16.77
N ILE A 381 -4.95 -12.19 15.79
CA ILE A 381 -5.35 -11.91 14.40
C ILE A 381 -4.49 -12.74 13.45
N TYR A 382 -5.07 -13.13 12.32
CA TYR A 382 -4.41 -13.94 11.29
C TYR A 382 -4.35 -13.16 9.96
N PRO A 383 -3.44 -12.19 9.81
CA PRO A 383 -3.37 -11.34 8.63
C PRO A 383 -2.73 -12.06 7.44
N TYR A 384 -3.40 -13.08 6.92
CA TYR A 384 -2.96 -13.90 5.79
C TYR A 384 -4.07 -14.06 4.75
N ALA A 385 -3.66 -14.32 3.52
CA ALA A 385 -4.52 -14.84 2.49
C ALA A 385 -3.92 -16.13 1.92
N GLU A 386 -4.76 -16.97 1.36
CA GLU A 386 -4.40 -18.21 0.69
C GLU A 386 -4.85 -18.09 -0.76
N VAL A 387 -3.92 -18.26 -1.70
CA VAL A 387 -4.18 -18.23 -3.14
C VAL A 387 -4.06 -19.64 -3.66
N ILE A 388 -5.16 -20.15 -4.23
CA ILE A 388 -5.27 -21.49 -4.78
C ILE A 388 -5.46 -21.36 -6.28
N VAL A 389 -4.56 -21.96 -7.06
CA VAL A 389 -4.69 -22.08 -8.51
C VAL A 389 -4.70 -23.56 -8.84
N ASN A 390 -5.85 -24.06 -9.32
CA ASN A 390 -6.08 -25.48 -9.56
C ASN A 390 -5.95 -26.34 -8.28
N GLN A 391 -4.76 -26.90 -8.02
CA GLN A 391 -4.44 -27.72 -6.83
C GLN A 391 -3.29 -27.13 -6.01
N ASP A 392 -2.53 -26.20 -6.58
CA ASP A 392 -1.39 -25.60 -5.91
C ASP A 392 -1.85 -24.42 -5.05
N THR A 393 -1.28 -24.34 -3.85
CA THR A 393 -1.69 -23.37 -2.83
C THR A 393 -0.48 -22.61 -2.34
N LEU A 394 -0.59 -21.28 -2.25
CA LEU A 394 0.44 -20.42 -1.69
C LEU A 394 -0.16 -19.45 -0.66
N GLN A 395 0.48 -19.32 0.49
CA GLN A 395 0.13 -18.35 1.51
C GLN A 395 0.73 -16.98 1.20
N VAL A 396 -0.05 -15.94 1.47
CA VAL A 396 0.26 -14.55 1.19
C VAL A 396 0.16 -13.77 2.51
N PRO A 397 1.29 -13.32 3.09
CA PRO A 397 1.26 -12.50 4.30
C PRO A 397 0.71 -11.11 3.98
N LEU A 398 -0.36 -10.72 4.67
CA LEU A 398 -0.99 -9.40 4.51
C LEU A 398 -0.40 -8.35 5.45
N LEU A 399 0.36 -8.76 6.49
CA LEU A 399 1.01 -7.86 7.42
C LEU A 399 2.54 -8.00 7.33
N LYS A 400 3.21 -6.92 6.96
CA LYS A 400 4.65 -6.73 7.16
C LYS A 400 4.90 -6.27 8.59
N ASN A 401 5.85 -6.92 9.26
CA ASN A 401 6.30 -6.53 10.58
C ASN A 401 7.76 -6.07 10.52
N ILE A 402 7.96 -4.82 10.09
CA ILE A 402 9.28 -4.20 10.06
C ILE A 402 9.60 -3.74 11.48
N LYS A 403 10.67 -4.29 12.08
CA LYS A 403 11.08 -3.91 13.44
C LYS A 403 11.59 -2.46 13.43
N GLY A 404 11.22 -1.69 14.46
CA GLY A 404 11.53 -0.25 14.56
C GLY A 404 10.37 0.64 14.10
N ASN A 405 9.52 0.14 13.21
CA ASN A 405 8.28 0.82 12.84
C ASN A 405 7.21 0.68 13.92
N THR A 406 6.35 1.69 14.01
CA THR A 406 5.10 1.63 14.76
C THR A 406 4.10 0.65 14.10
N ALA A 407 3.07 0.24 14.84
CA ALA A 407 2.04 -0.65 14.31
C ALA A 407 1.31 -0.03 13.10
N GLU A 408 1.06 1.28 13.12
CA GLU A 408 0.40 2.02 12.04
C GLU A 408 1.27 2.18 10.79
N GLU A 409 2.58 2.33 10.97
CA GLU A 409 3.56 2.32 9.88
C GLU A 409 3.63 0.95 9.21
N ASN A 410 3.72 -0.11 10.00
CA ASN A 410 3.71 -1.48 9.52
C ASN A 410 2.43 -1.81 8.74
N LEU A 411 1.26 -1.40 9.23
CA LEU A 411 -0.01 -1.55 8.51
C LEU A 411 -0.03 -0.78 7.19
N THR A 412 0.58 0.41 7.14
CA THR A 412 0.63 1.19 5.89
C THR A 412 1.62 0.57 4.89
N ALA A 413 2.81 0.18 5.33
CA ALA A 413 3.77 -0.57 4.49
C ALA A 413 3.14 -1.87 3.94
N SER A 414 2.32 -2.53 4.76
CA SER A 414 1.56 -3.71 4.37
C SER A 414 0.56 -3.43 3.24
N ILE A 415 -0.21 -2.34 3.34
CA ILE A 415 -1.17 -1.93 2.31
C ILE A 415 -0.48 -1.65 0.97
N VAL A 416 0.66 -0.96 0.99
CA VAL A 416 1.46 -0.67 -0.20
C VAL A 416 1.96 -1.97 -0.86
N ASN A 417 2.34 -2.92 -0.04
CA ASN A 417 2.96 -4.16 -0.49
C ASN A 417 1.95 -5.23 -0.93
N LEU A 418 0.63 -4.99 -0.80
CA LEU A 418 -0.41 -5.95 -1.19
C LEU A 418 -0.24 -6.40 -2.65
N GLU A 419 -0.02 -5.44 -3.55
CA GLU A 419 0.13 -5.74 -4.98
C GLU A 419 1.31 -6.66 -5.25
N PHE A 420 2.46 -6.36 -4.67
CA PHE A 420 3.63 -7.23 -4.80
C PHE A 420 3.36 -8.64 -4.27
N GLN A 421 2.77 -8.78 -3.08
CA GLN A 421 2.56 -10.09 -2.44
C GLN A 421 1.59 -10.99 -3.22
N PHE A 422 0.46 -10.44 -3.69
CA PHE A 422 -0.49 -11.21 -4.47
C PHE A 422 0.03 -11.55 -5.87
N ILE A 423 0.73 -10.61 -6.51
CA ILE A 423 1.29 -10.83 -7.85
C ILE A 423 2.46 -11.81 -7.80
N ASP A 424 3.29 -11.75 -6.75
CA ASP A 424 4.34 -12.75 -6.51
C ASP A 424 3.74 -14.15 -6.40
N ALA A 425 2.66 -14.30 -5.61
CA ALA A 425 1.96 -15.57 -5.44
C ALA A 425 1.35 -16.10 -6.75
N LEU A 426 0.60 -15.25 -7.46
CA LEU A 426 -0.02 -15.62 -8.74
C LEU A 426 1.03 -15.98 -9.79
N ARG A 427 2.14 -15.23 -9.85
CA ARG A 427 3.23 -15.50 -10.77
C ARG A 427 3.86 -16.85 -10.50
N LEU A 428 4.12 -17.20 -9.24
CA LEU A 428 4.69 -18.49 -8.87
C LEU A 428 3.73 -19.64 -9.23
N LEU A 429 2.43 -19.47 -9.02
CA LEU A 429 1.42 -20.49 -9.29
C LEU A 429 1.05 -20.65 -10.79
N LEU A 430 1.17 -19.59 -11.60
CA LEU A 430 0.84 -19.61 -13.03
C LEU A 430 2.02 -20.00 -13.93
N ARG A 431 3.23 -20.07 -13.37
CA ARG A 431 4.47 -20.32 -14.12
C ARG A 431 4.55 -21.77 -14.59
N SER A 432 4.89 -21.98 -15.87
CA SER A 432 4.98 -23.32 -16.46
C SER A 432 6.32 -24.03 -16.23
N GLU A 433 7.44 -23.30 -16.13
CA GLU A 433 8.79 -23.86 -15.93
C GLU A 433 9.60 -23.07 -14.91
N PRO A 434 10.23 -23.70 -13.89
CA PRO A 434 11.05 -23.03 -12.90
C PRO A 434 12.37 -22.53 -13.50
N GLN A 435 12.85 -21.38 -13.02
CA GLN A 435 14.19 -20.89 -13.38
C GLN A 435 15.26 -21.55 -12.51
N ALA A 436 16.42 -21.84 -13.08
CA ALA A 436 17.54 -22.38 -12.35
C ALA A 436 18.54 -21.29 -11.93
N ILE A 437 19.12 -21.43 -10.75
CA ILE A 437 20.27 -20.66 -10.26
C ILE A 437 21.39 -21.62 -9.85
N ALA A 438 22.64 -21.13 -9.84
CA ALA A 438 23.81 -21.93 -9.48
C ALA A 438 24.63 -21.28 -8.37
N PHE A 439 24.95 -22.04 -7.34
CA PHE A 439 26.00 -21.76 -6.38
C PHE A 439 27.31 -22.39 -6.87
N ILE A 440 28.34 -21.56 -7.00
CA ILE A 440 29.68 -22.03 -7.39
C ILE A 440 30.38 -22.64 -6.18
N GLU A 441 31.07 -23.75 -6.43
CA GLU A 441 31.93 -24.42 -5.47
C GLU A 441 33.30 -24.73 -6.11
N GLY A 442 34.30 -24.99 -5.26
CA GLY A 442 35.62 -25.45 -5.70
C GLY A 442 36.78 -24.57 -5.21
N HIS A 443 36.49 -23.37 -4.72
CA HIS A 443 37.48 -22.37 -4.31
C HIS A 443 37.31 -21.97 -2.84
N GLY A 444 36.82 -22.91 -2.02
CA GLY A 444 36.63 -22.71 -0.59
C GLY A 444 35.46 -21.79 -0.22
N GLU A 445 34.42 -21.77 -1.07
CA GLU A 445 33.13 -21.14 -0.79
C GLU A 445 32.43 -21.75 0.44
N LEU A 446 31.43 -21.02 0.95
CA LEU A 446 30.64 -21.46 2.10
C LEU A 446 29.96 -22.82 1.83
N PRO A 447 30.24 -23.84 2.67
CA PRO A 447 29.57 -25.13 2.57
C PRO A 447 28.06 -25.02 2.71
N ARG A 448 27.33 -25.98 2.13
CA ARG A 448 25.86 -26.02 2.14
C ARG A 448 25.24 -25.82 3.52
N ALA A 449 25.85 -26.38 4.57
CA ALA A 449 25.37 -26.27 5.94
C ALA A 449 25.27 -24.80 6.42
N TYR A 450 26.15 -23.92 5.94
CA TYR A 450 26.23 -22.51 6.33
C TYR A 450 25.42 -21.57 5.45
N VAL A 451 24.78 -22.05 4.39
CA VAL A 451 23.88 -21.25 3.54
C VAL A 451 22.52 -21.94 3.32
N TYR A 452 22.17 -22.87 4.21
CA TYR A 452 20.96 -23.68 4.12
C TYR A 452 19.68 -22.83 4.15
N ASP A 453 19.51 -21.87 5.07
CA ASP A 453 18.32 -20.99 5.10
C ASP A 453 18.25 -20.11 3.84
N ALA A 454 19.40 -19.74 3.26
CA ALA A 454 19.43 -18.99 2.00
C ALA A 454 18.96 -19.87 0.82
N GLU A 455 19.42 -21.12 0.73
CA GLU A 455 18.93 -22.07 -0.28
C GLU A 455 17.44 -22.34 -0.14
N GLU A 456 16.97 -22.62 1.07
CA GLU A 456 15.57 -22.87 1.35
C GLU A 456 14.69 -21.67 0.96
N ALA A 457 15.15 -20.45 1.26
CA ALA A 457 14.45 -19.23 0.87
C ALA A 457 14.44 -19.01 -0.66
N LEU A 458 15.53 -19.35 -1.36
CA LEU A 458 15.63 -19.22 -2.82
C LEU A 458 14.90 -20.34 -3.57
N ALA A 459 14.79 -21.54 -2.97
CA ALA A 459 14.09 -22.70 -3.52
C ALA A 459 12.60 -22.42 -3.77
N LYS A 460 12.01 -21.47 -3.05
CA LYS A 460 10.65 -20.96 -3.32
C LYS A 460 10.51 -20.38 -4.74
N TYR A 461 11.58 -19.79 -5.28
CA TYR A 461 11.58 -19.03 -6.54
C TYR A 461 12.31 -19.77 -7.67
N PHE A 462 13.33 -20.54 -7.32
CA PHE A 462 14.30 -21.10 -8.26
C PHE A 462 14.63 -22.56 -7.97
N PHE A 463 15.01 -23.29 -9.00
CA PHE A 463 15.70 -24.56 -8.84
C PHE A 463 17.18 -24.30 -8.51
N VAL A 464 17.57 -24.56 -7.27
CA VAL A 464 18.91 -24.27 -6.75
C VAL A 464 19.88 -25.41 -7.07
N ASN A 465 20.94 -25.10 -7.80
CA ASN A 465 21.99 -26.05 -8.17
C ASN A 465 23.33 -25.66 -7.54
N ARG A 466 24.20 -26.64 -7.33
CA ARG A 466 25.58 -26.46 -6.87
C ARG A 466 26.53 -27.16 -7.82
N GLY A 467 27.70 -26.57 -8.07
CA GLY A 467 28.72 -27.23 -8.87
C GLY A 467 29.99 -26.41 -9.06
N GLN A 468 31.00 -27.08 -9.60
CA GLN A 468 32.28 -26.47 -9.94
C GLN A 468 32.29 -26.00 -11.39
N ILE A 469 33.06 -24.95 -11.68
CA ILE A 469 33.22 -24.44 -13.04
C ILE A 469 34.15 -25.40 -13.79
N GLY A 470 33.63 -26.07 -14.81
CA GLY A 470 34.42 -26.93 -15.69
C GLY A 470 35.20 -26.12 -16.74
N ASN A 471 35.59 -26.80 -17.83
CA ASN A 471 36.33 -26.17 -18.95
C ASN A 471 35.41 -25.72 -20.11
N ASP A 472 34.10 -25.95 -20.00
CA ASP A 472 33.11 -25.59 -21.01
C ASP A 472 32.41 -24.27 -20.65
N PRO A 473 32.56 -23.22 -21.47
CA PRO A 473 31.84 -21.95 -21.27
C PRO A 473 30.32 -22.05 -21.30
N SER A 474 29.76 -23.15 -21.79
CA SER A 474 28.32 -23.36 -21.89
C SER A 474 27.68 -23.78 -20.59
N VAL A 475 28.48 -24.27 -19.63
CA VAL A 475 27.98 -24.86 -18.38
C VAL A 475 27.11 -23.89 -17.57
N LEU A 476 27.33 -22.58 -17.74
CA LEU A 476 26.58 -21.55 -17.02
C LEU A 476 25.36 -21.02 -17.79
N ASN A 477 25.18 -21.36 -19.07
CA ASN A 477 24.17 -20.73 -19.93
C ASN A 477 22.73 -20.98 -19.45
N ASP A 478 22.46 -22.12 -18.82
CA ASP A 478 21.12 -22.50 -18.36
C ASP A 478 20.73 -21.82 -17.03
N PHE A 479 21.69 -21.20 -16.33
CA PHE A 479 21.45 -20.54 -15.04
C PHE A 479 21.18 -19.05 -15.23
N LYS A 480 20.06 -18.58 -14.65
CA LYS A 480 19.71 -17.15 -14.67
C LYS A 480 20.61 -16.30 -13.79
N VAL A 481 21.03 -16.86 -12.66
CA VAL A 481 21.91 -16.18 -11.70
C VAL A 481 22.95 -17.16 -11.19
N VAL A 482 24.19 -16.71 -11.14
CA VAL A 482 25.32 -17.40 -10.51
C VAL A 482 25.65 -16.69 -9.20
N ILE A 483 25.79 -17.47 -8.13
CA ILE A 483 26.07 -16.99 -6.77
C ILE A 483 27.44 -17.51 -6.37
N ILE A 484 28.34 -16.59 -6.00
CA ILE A 484 29.68 -16.89 -5.49
C ILE A 484 29.73 -16.39 -4.06
N ALA A 485 29.85 -17.30 -3.09
CA ALA A 485 29.69 -17.01 -1.67
C ALA A 485 30.93 -17.39 -0.85
N GLY A 486 31.70 -16.38 -0.47
CA GLY A 486 32.87 -16.49 0.42
C GLY A 486 34.03 -17.31 -0.15
N PRO A 487 34.46 -17.13 -1.41
CA PRO A 487 35.64 -17.84 -1.92
C PRO A 487 36.90 -17.46 -1.13
N THR A 488 37.73 -18.45 -0.84
CA THR A 488 39.00 -18.30 -0.10
C THR A 488 40.23 -18.73 -0.88
N GLN A 489 40.03 -19.39 -2.03
CA GLN A 489 41.09 -19.86 -2.91
C GLN A 489 41.06 -19.12 -4.26
N ARG A 490 42.15 -19.26 -5.02
CA ARG A 490 42.36 -18.56 -6.30
C ARG A 490 41.57 -19.20 -7.43
N TYR A 491 40.84 -18.37 -8.19
CA TYR A 491 40.23 -18.76 -9.45
C TYR A 491 41.27 -18.85 -10.58
N SER A 492 41.17 -19.87 -11.42
CA SER A 492 42.01 -20.04 -12.60
C SER A 492 41.61 -19.07 -13.73
N GLU A 493 42.53 -18.76 -14.65
CA GLU A 493 42.24 -17.91 -15.81
C GLU A 493 41.11 -18.48 -16.70
N THR A 494 40.99 -19.81 -16.78
CA THR A 494 39.89 -20.50 -17.46
C THR A 494 38.53 -20.19 -16.85
N GLU A 495 38.42 -20.30 -15.52
CA GLU A 495 37.16 -20.07 -14.82
C GLU A 495 36.78 -18.58 -14.87
N LYS A 496 37.79 -17.70 -14.73
CA LYS A 496 37.61 -16.26 -14.92
C LYS A 496 37.08 -15.93 -16.33
N TYR A 497 37.60 -16.59 -17.36
CA TYR A 497 37.12 -16.43 -18.73
C TYR A 497 35.67 -16.92 -18.88
N ILE A 498 35.30 -18.05 -18.27
CA ILE A 498 33.93 -18.56 -18.32
C ILE A 498 32.95 -17.62 -17.61
N LEU A 499 33.31 -17.09 -16.44
CA LEU A 499 32.50 -16.11 -15.71
C LEU A 499 32.36 -14.79 -16.47
N ASP A 500 33.44 -14.29 -17.07
CA ASP A 500 33.41 -13.11 -17.92
C ASP A 500 32.48 -13.31 -19.12
N GLN A 501 32.65 -14.40 -19.87
CA GLN A 501 31.81 -14.67 -21.04
C GLN A 501 30.35 -14.98 -20.69
N TYR A 502 30.09 -15.57 -19.53
CA TYR A 502 28.73 -15.71 -18.99
C TYR A 502 28.09 -14.33 -18.77
N LEU A 503 28.79 -13.42 -18.10
CA LEU A 503 28.32 -12.04 -17.90
C LEU A 503 28.13 -11.31 -19.24
N MET A 504 29.08 -11.44 -20.18
CA MET A 504 28.99 -10.79 -21.50
C MET A 504 27.74 -11.23 -22.28
N LYS A 505 27.38 -12.51 -22.20
CA LYS A 505 26.18 -13.06 -22.85
C LYS A 505 24.85 -12.64 -22.18
N GLY A 506 24.88 -11.86 -21.12
CA GLY A 506 23.69 -11.44 -20.37
C GLY A 506 23.43 -12.24 -19.09
N GLY A 507 24.34 -13.15 -18.72
CA GLY A 507 24.33 -13.84 -17.43
C GLY A 507 24.52 -12.86 -16.28
N ARG A 508 24.08 -13.23 -15.08
CA ARG A 508 23.99 -12.32 -13.93
C ARG A 508 24.64 -12.94 -12.71
N ILE A 509 25.36 -12.14 -11.94
CA ILE A 509 26.21 -12.66 -10.87
C ILE A 509 25.96 -11.90 -9.56
N LEU A 510 25.77 -12.67 -8.48
CA LEU A 510 25.84 -12.19 -7.10
C LEU A 510 27.21 -12.56 -6.52
N TRP A 511 28.03 -11.55 -6.29
CA TRP A 511 29.34 -11.69 -5.67
C TRP A 511 29.23 -11.38 -4.18
N LEU A 512 29.54 -12.35 -3.34
CA LEU A 512 29.69 -12.22 -1.89
C LEU A 512 31.13 -12.58 -1.56
N ILE A 513 32.02 -11.58 -1.55
CA ILE A 513 33.47 -11.78 -1.43
C ILE A 513 34.00 -10.98 -0.25
N ASP A 514 34.73 -11.63 0.63
CA ASP A 514 35.45 -10.97 1.71
C ASP A 514 36.76 -10.39 1.18
N GLY A 515 37.06 -9.11 1.45
CA GLY A 515 38.32 -8.49 1.04
C GLY A 515 39.52 -8.93 1.86
N ALA A 516 39.27 -9.36 3.10
CA ALA A 516 40.26 -9.87 4.04
C ALA A 516 39.68 -10.99 4.88
N TYR A 517 40.54 -11.87 5.41
CA TYR A 517 40.13 -12.93 6.32
C TYR A 517 40.90 -12.85 7.65
N VAL A 518 40.26 -13.39 8.69
CA VAL A 518 40.77 -13.47 10.06
C VAL A 518 40.49 -14.87 10.60
N SER A 519 41.41 -15.40 11.40
CA SER A 519 41.22 -16.65 12.13
C SER A 519 40.34 -16.40 13.36
N LEU A 520 39.11 -16.90 13.33
CA LEU A 520 38.17 -16.82 14.47
C LEU A 520 38.68 -17.63 15.67
N ASP A 521 39.37 -18.75 15.42
CA ASP A 521 39.93 -19.59 16.48
C ASP A 521 41.06 -18.87 17.22
N ASP A 522 41.92 -18.16 16.51
CA ASP A 522 42.96 -17.34 17.14
C ASP A 522 42.34 -16.19 17.93
N LEU A 523 41.32 -15.53 17.37
CA LEU A 523 40.63 -14.44 18.04
C LEU A 523 39.95 -14.92 19.33
N ALA A 524 39.28 -16.07 19.30
CA ALA A 524 38.60 -16.66 20.46
C ALA A 524 39.58 -17.15 21.54
N ASN A 525 40.68 -17.81 21.15
CA ASN A 525 41.61 -18.43 22.10
C ASN A 525 42.70 -17.48 22.60
N LYS A 526 43.19 -16.56 21.76
CA LYS A 526 44.30 -15.64 22.06
C LYS A 526 43.85 -14.21 22.30
N GLY A 527 42.57 -13.89 22.07
CA GLY A 527 42.02 -12.52 22.14
C GLY A 527 42.48 -11.60 21.01
N GLN A 528 43.30 -12.11 20.09
CA GLN A 528 43.86 -11.37 18.97
C GLN A 528 44.10 -12.29 17.77
N SER A 529 43.94 -11.76 16.57
CA SER A 529 44.15 -12.51 15.33
C SER A 529 44.74 -11.61 14.24
N ALA A 530 45.69 -12.14 13.47
CA ALA A 530 46.29 -11.39 12.37
C ALA A 530 45.32 -11.32 11.19
N SER A 531 45.14 -10.14 10.62
CA SER A 531 44.38 -9.98 9.38
C SER A 531 45.25 -10.23 8.15
N MET A 532 44.68 -10.87 7.14
CA MET A 532 45.35 -11.12 5.86
C MET A 532 44.42 -10.81 4.69
N LYS A 533 44.99 -10.37 3.56
CA LYS A 533 44.23 -10.15 2.32
C LYS A 533 43.66 -11.49 1.85
N ASN A 534 42.39 -11.50 1.43
CA ASN A 534 41.83 -12.65 0.74
C ASN A 534 42.27 -12.64 -0.73
N GLU A 535 43.03 -13.66 -1.14
CA GLU A 535 43.61 -13.74 -2.48
C GLU A 535 42.81 -14.69 -3.38
N THR A 536 41.70 -14.21 -3.94
CA THR A 536 40.81 -15.00 -4.82
C THR A 536 41.16 -14.86 -6.31
N SER A 537 42.04 -13.92 -6.67
CA SER A 537 42.36 -13.53 -8.06
C SER A 537 41.19 -12.97 -8.87
N LEU A 538 40.09 -12.55 -8.22
CA LEU A 538 38.92 -11.93 -8.88
C LEU A 538 38.99 -10.40 -8.96
N ASP A 539 39.99 -9.79 -8.30
CA ASP A 539 40.20 -8.34 -8.25
C ASP A 539 40.24 -7.69 -9.65
N ASP A 540 40.87 -8.35 -10.63
CA ASP A 540 41.04 -7.81 -11.99
C ASP A 540 39.74 -7.82 -12.80
N LEU A 541 38.88 -8.82 -12.60
CA LEU A 541 37.54 -8.86 -13.19
C LEU A 541 36.67 -7.72 -12.65
N LEU A 542 36.53 -7.65 -11.32
CA LEU A 542 35.70 -6.63 -10.66
C LEU A 542 36.18 -5.22 -10.99
N PHE A 543 37.50 -5.00 -11.01
CA PHE A 543 38.09 -3.73 -11.38
C PHE A 543 37.70 -3.31 -12.80
N THR A 544 37.74 -4.25 -13.76
CA THR A 544 37.30 -3.99 -15.14
C THR A 544 35.83 -3.61 -15.19
N TYR A 545 35.00 -4.28 -14.40
CA TYR A 545 33.57 -3.99 -14.32
C TYR A 545 33.25 -2.69 -13.54
N GLY A 546 34.25 -2.11 -12.88
CA GLY A 546 34.18 -0.79 -12.27
C GLY A 546 33.97 -0.77 -10.76
N VAL A 547 34.28 -1.87 -10.06
CA VAL A 547 34.18 -2.02 -8.61
C VAL A 547 35.50 -2.53 -8.06
N ARG A 548 35.90 -2.06 -6.87
CA ARG A 548 37.06 -2.60 -6.16
C ARG A 548 36.67 -2.90 -4.71
N ILE A 549 36.94 -4.13 -4.26
CA ILE A 549 36.84 -4.51 -2.85
C ILE A 549 38.20 -4.24 -2.24
N GLU A 550 38.27 -3.36 -1.25
CA GLU A 550 39.53 -3.08 -0.57
C GLU A 550 39.85 -4.18 0.45
N PRO A 551 41.13 -4.58 0.62
CA PRO A 551 41.53 -5.54 1.63
C PRO A 551 41.63 -4.83 2.99
N ASN A 552 40.48 -4.49 3.57
CA ASN A 552 40.36 -3.82 4.86
C ASN A 552 39.20 -4.41 5.68
N PHE A 553 39.15 -4.07 6.96
CA PHE A 553 37.98 -4.28 7.80
C PHE A 553 37.36 -2.95 8.19
N ILE A 554 36.08 -2.98 8.53
CA ILE A 554 35.39 -1.81 9.04
C ILE A 554 34.89 -2.08 10.46
N GLN A 555 35.15 -1.10 11.32
CA GLN A 555 34.53 -1.00 12.63
C GLN A 555 33.40 0.03 12.57
N ASP A 556 32.28 -0.26 13.23
CA ASP A 556 31.13 0.64 13.29
C ASP A 556 30.55 0.71 14.69
N SER A 557 30.17 1.91 15.15
CA SER A 557 29.47 2.11 16.41
C SER A 557 28.10 1.42 16.49
N GLN A 558 27.38 1.29 15.37
CA GLN A 558 26.14 0.55 15.24
C GLN A 558 26.47 -0.90 14.89
N SER A 559 26.69 -1.71 15.93
CA SER A 559 27.09 -3.10 15.76
C SER A 559 26.23 -4.06 16.59
N SER A 560 26.30 -5.35 16.26
CA SER A 560 25.78 -6.39 17.15
C SER A 560 26.61 -6.48 18.43
N GLN A 561 26.11 -7.22 19.40
CA GLN A 561 26.82 -7.51 20.65
C GLN A 561 27.41 -8.92 20.60
N ILE A 562 28.38 -9.18 21.47
CA ILE A 562 28.92 -10.50 21.74
C ILE A 562 29.00 -10.72 23.25
N LEU A 563 28.78 -11.95 23.70
CA LEU A 563 28.98 -12.34 25.10
C LEU A 563 30.44 -12.76 25.28
N VAL A 564 31.15 -12.09 26.16
CA VAL A 564 32.51 -12.48 26.57
C VAL A 564 32.46 -12.97 28.00
N GLN A 565 33.00 -14.16 28.22
CA GLN A 565 33.14 -14.73 29.55
C GLN A 565 34.49 -14.31 30.11
N ASN A 566 34.46 -13.54 31.21
CA ASN A 566 35.69 -13.17 31.90
C ASN A 566 36.13 -14.34 32.78
N HIS A 567 37.42 -14.66 32.82
CA HIS A 567 37.93 -15.81 33.60
C HIS A 567 37.74 -15.65 35.13
N SER A 568 37.35 -14.45 35.57
CA SER A 568 37.22 -14.03 36.98
C SER A 568 35.77 -13.92 37.48
N ASP A 569 34.80 -13.74 36.57
CA ASP A 569 33.39 -13.50 36.92
C ASP A 569 32.50 -14.66 36.45
N ALA A 570 31.54 -15.05 37.29
CA ALA A 570 30.65 -16.18 37.02
C ALA A 570 29.57 -15.91 35.96
N GLN A 571 29.41 -14.65 35.51
CA GLN A 571 28.40 -14.29 34.51
C GLN A 571 29.03 -13.63 33.27
N PRO A 572 28.64 -14.06 32.06
CA PRO A 572 29.12 -13.47 30.81
C PRO A 572 28.61 -12.03 30.69
N VAL A 573 29.48 -11.13 30.23
CA VAL A 573 29.14 -9.72 30.01
C VAL A 573 28.93 -9.48 28.51
N SER A 574 27.88 -8.72 28.18
CA SER A 574 27.60 -8.31 26.79
C SER A 574 28.40 -7.06 26.44
N ILE A 575 29.21 -7.13 25.39
CA ILE A 575 29.98 -6.00 24.87
C ILE A 575 29.67 -5.77 23.39
N PRO A 576 29.75 -4.52 22.87
CA PRO A 576 29.58 -4.26 21.45
C PRO A 576 30.68 -4.92 20.63
N TRP A 577 30.29 -5.61 19.56
CA TRP A 577 31.20 -6.24 18.61
C TRP A 577 31.35 -5.38 17.35
N TYR A 578 32.24 -4.38 17.42
CA TYR A 578 32.38 -3.33 16.38
C TYR A 578 32.71 -3.86 14.97
N TYR A 579 33.28 -5.07 14.85
CA TYR A 579 33.55 -5.74 13.57
C TYR A 579 32.31 -6.47 12.98
N SER A 580 31.15 -6.38 13.64
CA SER A 580 29.88 -6.87 13.14
C SER A 580 28.86 -5.74 13.02
N PRO A 581 29.06 -4.80 12.07
CA PRO A 581 28.14 -3.70 11.85
C PRO A 581 26.73 -4.16 11.48
N LEU A 582 25.76 -3.31 11.84
CA LEU A 582 24.39 -3.37 11.35
C LEU A 582 24.28 -2.43 10.14
N LEU A 583 24.35 -3.01 8.95
CA LEU A 583 24.40 -2.26 7.69
C LEU A 583 23.05 -1.63 7.38
N LEU A 584 23.09 -0.34 7.02
CA LEU A 584 21.92 0.46 6.70
C LEU A 584 21.49 0.23 5.25
N PRO A 585 20.23 -0.18 5.01
CA PRO A 585 19.68 -0.33 3.66
C PRO A 585 19.35 1.02 3.02
N SER A 586 19.55 1.12 1.71
CA SER A 586 19.10 2.27 0.91
C SER A 586 17.57 2.28 0.78
N PHE A 587 16.91 3.36 1.21
CA PHE A 587 15.45 3.45 1.25
C PHE A 587 14.78 3.50 -0.14
N ASP A 588 15.48 4.03 -1.15
CA ASP A 588 14.92 4.27 -2.48
C ASP A 588 15.13 3.09 -3.45
N ASN A 589 15.92 2.09 -3.06
CA ASN A 589 16.25 0.97 -3.95
C ASN A 589 15.27 -0.20 -3.78
N ILE A 590 14.81 -0.76 -4.91
CA ILE A 590 13.87 -1.88 -4.99
C ILE A 590 14.32 -3.12 -4.20
N ILE A 591 15.64 -3.37 -4.11
CA ILE A 591 16.24 -4.53 -3.41
C ILE A 591 16.15 -4.36 -1.89
N THR A 592 16.43 -3.15 -1.41
CA THR A 592 16.61 -2.82 0.02
C THR A 592 15.43 -2.04 0.60
N LYS A 593 14.36 -1.84 -0.17
CA LYS A 593 13.16 -1.21 0.33
C LYS A 593 12.36 -2.15 1.23
N ASP A 594 11.88 -1.61 2.35
CA ASP A 594 11.14 -2.30 3.41
C ASP A 594 11.91 -3.45 4.09
N ILE A 595 13.25 -3.45 4.03
CA ILE A 595 14.07 -4.38 4.82
C ILE A 595 14.62 -3.66 6.06
N THR A 596 14.80 -4.39 7.15
CA THR A 596 15.52 -3.84 8.32
C THR A 596 17.03 -3.87 8.09
N ASP A 597 17.80 -3.33 9.02
CA ASP A 597 19.27 -3.40 9.00
C ASP A 597 19.78 -4.83 8.75
N VAL A 598 20.88 -4.94 8.02
CA VAL A 598 21.49 -6.23 7.64
C VAL A 598 22.71 -6.48 8.53
N LYS A 599 22.73 -7.58 9.27
CA LYS A 599 23.86 -7.97 10.11
C LYS A 599 24.97 -8.52 9.22
N ALA A 600 26.19 -8.07 9.39
CA ALA A 600 27.34 -8.60 8.67
C ALA A 600 28.58 -8.56 9.55
N ALA A 601 29.36 -9.64 9.59
CA ALA A 601 30.66 -9.66 10.26
C ALA A 601 31.82 -9.44 9.26
N PHE A 602 32.90 -8.83 9.77
CA PHE A 602 34.18 -8.67 9.09
C PHE A 602 34.06 -8.07 7.68
N VAL A 603 33.26 -7.01 7.56
CA VAL A 603 32.98 -6.37 6.27
C VAL A 603 34.18 -5.56 5.76
N SER A 604 34.36 -5.55 4.44
CA SER A 604 35.32 -4.68 3.74
C SER A 604 34.62 -3.54 3.00
N SER A 605 35.35 -2.45 2.70
CA SER A 605 34.79 -1.33 1.93
C SER A 605 34.81 -1.60 0.42
N ILE A 606 33.82 -1.05 -0.29
CA ILE A 606 33.78 -1.03 -1.75
C ILE A 606 34.07 0.37 -2.29
N ASP A 607 35.04 0.45 -3.19
CA ASP A 607 35.35 1.64 -3.97
C ASP A 607 34.73 1.58 -5.38
N LEU A 608 34.01 2.64 -5.74
CA LEU A 608 33.39 2.79 -7.06
C LEU A 608 34.32 3.51 -8.02
N LEU A 609 34.64 2.88 -9.15
CA LEU A 609 35.56 3.46 -10.13
C LEU A 609 34.79 4.37 -11.12
N ASN A 610 35.13 5.65 -11.21
CA ASN A 610 34.44 6.62 -12.09
C ASN A 610 34.71 6.44 -13.60
N LYS A 611 35.46 5.40 -14.01
CA LYS A 611 35.93 5.26 -15.41
C LYS A 611 34.92 4.63 -16.37
N SER A 612 33.95 3.82 -15.91
CA SER A 612 32.95 3.22 -16.81
C SER A 612 31.69 4.10 -16.89
N LYS A 613 31.53 4.87 -17.97
CA LYS A 613 30.29 5.62 -18.26
C LYS A 613 29.11 4.72 -18.68
N LEU A 614 29.35 3.41 -18.81
CA LEU A 614 28.43 2.44 -19.45
C LEU A 614 27.53 1.68 -18.47
N ALA A 615 27.86 1.64 -17.18
CA ALA A 615 27.09 0.94 -16.17
C ALA A 615 26.65 1.90 -15.04
N ALA A 616 25.36 1.90 -14.74
CA ALA A 616 24.80 2.58 -13.59
C ALA A 616 25.22 1.85 -12.31
N LYS A 617 25.59 2.60 -11.27
CA LYS A 617 26.07 2.08 -9.99
C LYS A 617 25.18 2.60 -8.89
N THR A 618 24.58 1.68 -8.13
CA THR A 618 23.68 2.03 -7.03
C THR A 618 24.16 1.37 -5.75
N ILE A 619 24.35 2.16 -4.70
CA ILE A 619 24.74 1.65 -3.38
C ILE A 619 23.49 1.05 -2.72
N LEU A 620 23.62 -0.17 -2.20
CA LEU A 620 22.54 -0.92 -1.56
C LEU A 620 22.65 -0.88 -0.04
N LEU A 621 23.84 -1.18 0.49
CA LEU A 621 24.11 -1.23 1.93
C LEU A 621 25.31 -0.34 2.25
N THR A 622 25.17 0.45 3.31
CA THR A 622 26.26 1.27 3.86
C THR A 622 26.45 1.01 5.34
N THR A 623 27.60 1.42 5.86
CA THR A 623 27.81 1.55 7.29
C THR A 623 27.07 2.77 7.86
N SER A 624 27.13 2.98 9.17
CA SER A 624 26.53 4.13 9.84
C SER A 624 27.32 5.42 9.59
N GLN A 625 26.90 6.51 10.22
CA GLN A 625 27.64 7.78 10.22
C GLN A 625 28.96 7.71 11.01
N HIS A 626 29.14 6.68 11.83
CA HIS A 626 30.26 6.54 12.75
C HIS A 626 30.95 5.21 12.51
N SER A 627 31.81 5.20 11.49
CA SER A 627 32.59 4.03 11.07
C SER A 627 34.09 4.36 11.01
N ARG A 628 34.91 3.31 10.91
CA ARG A 628 36.37 3.43 10.77
C ARG A 628 36.92 2.28 9.95
N ILE A 629 37.80 2.60 9.00
CA ILE A 629 38.56 1.62 8.23
C ILE A 629 39.79 1.15 9.01
N ILE A 630 40.01 -0.16 9.04
CA ILE A 630 41.17 -0.85 9.60
C ILE A 630 41.93 -1.53 8.44
N PRO A 631 43.14 -1.04 8.07
CA PRO A 631 43.91 -1.61 6.97
C PRO A 631 44.47 -2.99 7.31
N VAL A 632 44.75 -3.79 6.28
CA VAL A 632 45.43 -5.08 6.41
C VAL A 632 46.88 -4.96 5.92
N PRO A 633 47.88 -5.54 6.62
CA PRO A 633 47.76 -6.37 7.82
C PRO A 633 47.83 -5.56 9.13
N GLU A 634 46.76 -5.63 9.93
CA GLU A 634 46.70 -5.15 11.32
C GLU A 634 46.17 -6.27 12.25
N MET A 635 46.53 -6.22 13.54
CA MET A 635 46.03 -7.20 14.51
C MET A 635 44.62 -6.83 14.95
N ILE A 636 43.69 -7.78 14.82
CA ILE A 636 42.29 -7.62 15.24
C ILE A 636 42.16 -8.08 16.69
N THR A 637 41.62 -7.23 17.55
CA THR A 637 41.49 -7.46 19.01
C THR A 637 40.12 -7.01 19.54
N PHE A 638 39.81 -7.38 20.79
CA PHE A 638 38.62 -6.94 21.54
C PHE A 638 38.91 -5.69 22.40
N ASP A 639 39.44 -4.60 21.82
CA ASP A 639 39.77 -3.39 22.60
C ASP A 639 38.58 -2.42 22.72
N VAL A 640 37.56 -2.82 23.48
CA VAL A 640 36.32 -2.04 23.63
C VAL A 640 36.53 -0.79 24.50
N GLU A 641 37.36 -0.88 25.54
CA GLU A 641 37.58 0.23 26.48
C GLU A 641 38.26 1.42 25.80
N HIS A 642 39.29 1.18 24.99
CA HIS A 642 39.96 2.23 24.23
C HIS A 642 38.98 2.92 23.27
N ILE A 643 38.21 2.13 22.52
CA ILE A 643 37.24 2.64 21.53
C ILE A 643 36.17 3.52 22.20
N GLN A 644 35.67 3.13 23.38
CA GLN A 644 34.66 3.91 24.10
C GLN A 644 35.21 5.19 24.73
N SER A 645 36.50 5.22 25.05
CA SER A 645 37.14 6.39 25.68
C SER A 645 37.45 7.54 24.70
N ASP A 646 37.55 7.26 23.39
CA ASP A 646 37.86 8.24 22.35
C ASP A 646 36.61 8.64 21.56
N ALA A 647 36.10 9.84 21.83
CA ALA A 647 34.93 10.39 21.12
C ALA A 647 35.15 10.62 19.62
N ASN A 648 36.40 10.69 19.14
CA ASN A 648 36.75 10.91 17.73
C ASN A 648 37.32 9.66 17.05
N TYR A 649 37.11 8.47 17.64
CA TYR A 649 37.64 7.21 17.11
C TYR A 649 37.07 6.88 15.73
N PHE A 650 35.76 7.05 15.53
CA PHE A 650 35.06 6.82 14.27
C PHE A 650 35.08 8.09 13.40
N LYS A 651 35.79 8.04 12.27
CA LYS A 651 36.06 9.21 11.40
C LYS A 651 35.39 9.14 10.03
N ASP A 652 35.00 7.93 9.62
CA ASP A 652 34.40 7.66 8.33
C ASP A 652 32.87 7.57 8.48
N SER A 653 32.14 7.77 7.39
CA SER A 653 30.68 7.74 7.38
C SER A 653 30.16 7.10 6.09
N PHE A 654 29.11 6.29 6.21
CA PHE A 654 28.38 5.71 5.09
C PHE A 654 29.27 4.98 4.06
N LEU A 655 30.20 4.15 4.54
CA LEU A 655 31.07 3.38 3.68
C LEU A 655 30.25 2.33 2.89
N PRO A 656 30.38 2.25 1.56
CA PRO A 656 29.63 1.28 0.76
C PRO A 656 30.10 -0.16 1.01
N ILE A 657 29.17 -1.06 1.29
CA ILE A 657 29.43 -2.50 1.51
C ILE A 657 28.80 -3.37 0.43
N ALA A 658 27.67 -2.95 -0.13
CA ALA A 658 27.00 -3.64 -1.22
C ALA A 658 26.57 -2.66 -2.32
N VAL A 659 26.80 -3.05 -3.57
CA VAL A 659 26.56 -2.21 -4.75
C VAL A 659 25.91 -3.05 -5.85
N ALA A 660 24.85 -2.52 -6.46
CA ALA A 660 24.28 -3.03 -7.70
C ALA A 660 24.86 -2.30 -8.91
N LEU A 661 25.20 -3.06 -9.96
CA LEU A 661 25.63 -2.54 -11.25
C LEU A 661 24.69 -3.03 -12.35
N GLU A 662 24.26 -2.12 -13.22
CA GLU A 662 23.34 -2.39 -14.33
C GLU A 662 23.79 -1.67 -15.59
N GLY A 663 23.71 -2.35 -16.73
CA GLY A 663 24.01 -1.78 -18.05
C GLY A 663 24.98 -2.64 -18.83
N LYS A 664 25.85 -2.00 -19.61
CA LYS A 664 26.84 -2.69 -20.44
C LYS A 664 28.21 -2.72 -19.80
N PHE A 665 28.85 -3.87 -19.85
CA PHE A 665 30.18 -4.11 -19.34
C PHE A 665 31.15 -4.42 -20.48
N GLN A 666 32.42 -4.13 -20.24
CA GLN A 666 33.51 -4.49 -21.14
C GLN A 666 34.17 -5.76 -20.59
N SER A 667 34.48 -6.70 -21.48
CA SER A 667 35.14 -7.94 -21.11
C SER A 667 36.54 -7.66 -20.54
N ALA A 668 36.87 -8.31 -19.42
CA ALA A 668 38.20 -8.26 -18.82
C ALA A 668 39.26 -8.91 -19.71
N PHE A 669 38.84 -9.75 -20.65
CA PHE A 669 39.70 -10.42 -21.61
C PHE A 669 39.86 -9.63 -22.91
N ASN A 670 39.33 -8.41 -23.02
CA ASN A 670 39.59 -7.56 -24.17
C ASN A 670 41.10 -7.35 -24.36
N ASN A 671 41.62 -7.72 -25.53
CA ASN A 671 43.06 -7.78 -25.84
C ASN A 671 43.89 -8.76 -24.98
N ARG A 672 43.26 -9.75 -24.32
CA ARG A 672 43.93 -10.89 -23.70
C ARG A 672 43.77 -12.14 -24.57
N LEU A 673 44.70 -13.07 -24.47
CA LEU A 673 44.59 -14.38 -25.13
C LEU A 673 43.57 -15.25 -24.40
N ILE A 674 42.77 -16.01 -25.15
CA ILE A 674 41.86 -17.01 -24.58
C ILE A 674 42.72 -18.16 -24.02
N PRO A 675 42.48 -18.64 -22.79
CA PRO A 675 43.24 -19.75 -22.22
C PRO A 675 43.10 -21.03 -23.05
N ASP A 676 44.21 -21.75 -23.26
CA ASP A 676 44.30 -22.95 -24.12
C ASP A 676 43.41 -24.12 -23.66
N SER A 677 43.05 -24.16 -22.37
CA SER A 677 42.22 -25.20 -21.76
C SER A 677 40.72 -25.01 -21.97
N VAL A 678 40.28 -23.91 -22.61
CA VAL A 678 38.86 -23.67 -22.93
C VAL A 678 38.45 -24.42 -24.18
N ASN A 679 37.34 -25.17 -24.12
CA ASN A 679 36.80 -25.82 -25.31
C ASN A 679 36.15 -24.80 -26.27
N GLN A 680 36.88 -24.39 -27.30
CA GLN A 680 36.46 -23.33 -28.23
C GLN A 680 35.48 -23.78 -29.32
N GLN A 681 35.08 -25.07 -29.36
CA GLN A 681 34.51 -25.68 -30.56
C GLN A 681 33.29 -24.96 -31.19
N ASN A 682 32.59 -24.05 -30.49
CA ASN A 682 31.51 -23.23 -31.06
C ASN A 682 31.36 -21.79 -30.49
N HIS A 683 32.38 -21.23 -29.83
CA HIS A 683 32.19 -19.97 -29.06
C HIS A 683 32.98 -18.78 -29.62
N LYS A 684 32.25 -17.74 -30.06
CA LYS A 684 32.83 -16.42 -30.34
C LYS A 684 32.90 -15.62 -29.06
N MET A 685 34.09 -15.11 -28.75
CA MET A 685 34.30 -14.20 -27.62
C MET A 685 33.51 -12.90 -27.83
N GLN A 686 32.80 -12.48 -26.79
CA GLN A 686 32.12 -11.19 -26.72
C GLN A 686 32.98 -10.19 -25.95
N ILE A 687 33.18 -9.01 -26.54
CA ILE A 687 34.03 -7.94 -25.99
C ILE A 687 33.19 -6.95 -25.16
N GLU A 688 31.93 -6.77 -25.53
CA GLU A 688 30.96 -5.93 -24.84
C GLU A 688 29.74 -6.78 -24.50
N SER A 689 29.20 -6.58 -23.30
CA SER A 689 28.05 -7.34 -22.84
C SER A 689 26.74 -6.87 -23.48
N VAL A 690 25.76 -7.77 -23.54
CA VAL A 690 24.34 -7.36 -23.54
C VAL A 690 24.04 -6.64 -22.22
N ASP A 691 22.97 -5.85 -22.17
CA ASP A 691 22.50 -5.24 -20.92
C ASP A 691 22.33 -6.34 -19.86
N THR A 692 23.11 -6.25 -18.80
CA THR A 692 23.13 -7.23 -17.72
C THR A 692 23.29 -6.55 -16.36
N LYS A 693 23.24 -7.35 -15.31
CA LYS A 693 23.18 -6.93 -13.92
C LYS A 693 24.11 -7.78 -13.08
N MET A 694 24.75 -7.15 -12.11
CA MET A 694 25.46 -7.86 -11.05
C MET A 694 25.34 -7.11 -9.73
N ILE A 695 25.50 -7.83 -8.62
CA ILE A 695 25.59 -7.24 -7.29
C ILE A 695 26.90 -7.68 -6.69
N VAL A 696 27.64 -6.74 -6.10
CA VAL A 696 28.89 -7.00 -5.38
C VAL A 696 28.69 -6.64 -3.92
N VAL A 697 28.98 -7.59 -3.04
CA VAL A 697 28.86 -7.48 -1.59
C VAL A 697 30.20 -7.86 -0.98
N ALA A 698 30.76 -6.96 -0.18
CA ALA A 698 32.08 -7.09 0.43
C ALA A 698 32.06 -7.85 1.77
N SER A 699 31.16 -8.82 1.90
CA SER A 699 31.06 -9.73 3.05
C SER A 699 30.23 -10.96 2.69
N SER A 700 30.78 -12.15 2.91
CA SER A 700 30.07 -13.43 2.75
C SER A 700 29.21 -13.78 3.96
N ASP A 701 29.48 -13.18 5.12
CA ASP A 701 28.73 -13.43 6.36
C ASP A 701 27.25 -13.03 6.23
N ILE A 702 26.93 -12.11 5.30
CA ILE A 702 25.55 -11.70 5.03
C ILE A 702 24.65 -12.87 4.63
N ILE A 703 25.19 -13.84 3.85
CA ILE A 703 24.43 -15.03 3.41
C ILE A 703 24.49 -16.19 4.41
N LYS A 704 25.35 -16.07 5.44
CA LYS A 704 25.70 -17.18 6.34
C LYS A 704 24.62 -17.38 7.40
N ASN A 705 24.22 -18.63 7.62
CA ASN A 705 23.46 -19.06 8.79
C ASN A 705 24.36 -19.63 9.89
N GLU A 706 23.88 -19.53 11.13
CA GLU A 706 24.51 -20.19 12.29
C GLU A 706 23.92 -21.60 12.47
N ILE A 707 24.71 -22.51 13.04
CA ILE A 707 24.28 -23.88 13.40
C ILE A 707 24.52 -24.05 14.89
N ILE A 708 23.53 -24.58 15.60
CA ILE A 708 23.62 -24.92 17.02
C ILE A 708 23.46 -26.43 17.21
N GLY A 709 23.94 -26.95 18.34
CA GLY A 709 23.89 -28.39 18.64
C GLY A 709 25.11 -29.15 18.10
N GLU A 710 25.24 -30.40 18.54
CA GLU A 710 26.30 -31.32 18.10
C GLU A 710 25.68 -32.58 17.50
N GLY A 711 26.22 -33.04 16.38
CA GLY A 711 25.76 -34.27 15.71
C GLY A 711 24.34 -34.17 15.16
N ASP A 712 23.51 -35.18 15.46
CA ASP A 712 22.16 -35.34 14.92
C ASP A 712 21.14 -34.35 15.51
N ASP A 713 21.44 -33.72 16.65
CA ASP A 713 20.61 -32.69 17.29
C ASP A 713 20.96 -31.27 16.81
N SER A 714 21.63 -31.14 15.65
CA SER A 714 22.02 -29.84 15.11
C SER A 714 20.84 -29.10 14.46
N GLU A 715 20.61 -27.86 14.88
CA GLU A 715 19.55 -27.00 14.36
C GLU A 715 20.17 -25.82 13.60
N VAL A 716 19.65 -25.56 12.40
CA VAL A 716 20.03 -24.42 11.58
C VAL A 716 19.25 -23.19 12.05
N LEU A 717 19.95 -22.16 12.50
CA LEU A 717 19.33 -20.89 12.82
C LEU A 717 19.03 -20.09 11.55
N PRO A 718 17.95 -19.31 11.52
CA PRO A 718 17.68 -18.43 10.39
C PRO A 718 18.82 -17.43 10.15
N MET A 719 19.14 -17.14 8.90
CA MET A 719 20.16 -16.16 8.53
C MET A 719 19.82 -14.78 9.10
N GLY A 720 20.86 -14.08 9.60
CA GLY A 720 20.72 -12.79 10.26
C GLY A 720 20.07 -12.87 11.65
N TYR A 721 19.91 -14.06 12.24
CA TYR A 721 19.47 -14.18 13.63
C TYR A 721 20.59 -13.80 14.60
N ASP A 722 20.25 -13.02 15.62
CA ASP A 722 21.13 -12.67 16.73
C ASP A 722 20.60 -13.27 18.02
N ARG A 723 21.41 -14.18 18.58
CA ARG A 723 21.09 -14.97 19.76
C ARG A 723 20.95 -14.15 21.03
N ILE A 724 21.68 -13.03 21.11
CA ILE A 724 21.70 -12.19 22.32
C ILE A 724 20.43 -11.36 22.39
N SER A 725 20.09 -10.68 21.30
CA SER A 725 18.90 -9.84 21.25
C SER A 725 17.62 -10.64 20.95
N GLY A 726 17.73 -11.90 20.50
CA GLY A 726 16.62 -12.70 20.01
C GLY A 726 15.99 -12.11 18.73
N ARG A 727 16.74 -11.29 17.99
CA ARG A 727 16.23 -10.56 16.82
C ARG A 727 16.76 -11.18 15.53
N ARG A 728 15.89 -11.25 14.53
CA ARG A 728 16.27 -11.49 13.14
C ARG A 728 16.41 -10.16 12.40
N TYR A 729 17.52 -10.01 11.69
CA TYR A 729 17.86 -8.87 10.82
C TYR A 729 17.44 -9.12 9.36
N GLY A 730 17.62 -8.12 8.49
CA GLY A 730 17.11 -8.09 7.12
C GLY A 730 17.87 -8.97 6.12
N ASN A 731 18.79 -9.82 6.57
CA ASN A 731 19.66 -10.64 5.71
C ASN A 731 18.88 -11.53 4.73
N ARG A 732 17.85 -12.23 5.21
CA ARG A 732 16.99 -13.10 4.37
C ARG A 732 16.31 -12.32 3.26
N ASP A 733 15.71 -11.20 3.62
CA ASP A 733 15.04 -10.34 2.67
C ASP A 733 16.04 -9.77 1.66
N PHE A 734 17.21 -9.31 2.11
CA PHE A 734 18.25 -8.78 1.22
C PHE A 734 18.69 -9.80 0.16
N ILE A 735 19.06 -11.03 0.57
CA ILE A 735 19.53 -12.06 -0.37
C ILE A 735 18.43 -12.47 -1.33
N VAL A 736 17.22 -12.73 -0.83
CA VAL A 736 16.08 -13.11 -1.69
C VAL A 736 15.75 -12.00 -2.68
N ASN A 737 15.74 -10.73 -2.25
CA ASN A 737 15.45 -9.60 -3.12
C ASN A 737 16.58 -9.36 -4.13
N ALA A 738 17.84 -9.54 -3.73
CA ALA A 738 19.02 -9.38 -4.59
C ALA A 738 18.99 -10.41 -5.72
N VAL A 739 18.80 -11.69 -5.41
CA VAL A 739 18.73 -12.76 -6.43
C VAL A 739 17.49 -12.60 -7.30
N ASN A 740 16.34 -12.22 -6.73
CA ASN A 740 15.12 -11.95 -7.50
C ASN A 740 15.26 -10.75 -8.44
N TRP A 741 15.93 -9.67 -8.01
CA TRP A 741 16.22 -8.52 -8.87
C TRP A 741 17.22 -8.87 -9.97
N LEU A 742 18.24 -9.68 -9.66
CA LEU A 742 19.12 -10.23 -10.67
C LEU A 742 18.32 -11.10 -11.64
N ALA A 743 17.48 -12.02 -11.20
CA ALA A 743 16.68 -12.86 -12.10
C ALA A 743 15.52 -12.11 -12.83
N ASN A 744 15.27 -10.83 -12.53
CA ASN A 744 14.09 -10.11 -13.01
C ASN A 744 14.23 -9.65 -14.48
N ASP A 745 13.60 -10.39 -15.39
CA ASP A 745 13.45 -10.03 -16.81
C ASP A 745 12.19 -9.19 -17.07
N ASP A 746 11.13 -9.39 -16.27
CA ASP A 746 9.77 -8.97 -16.64
C ASP A 746 9.25 -7.72 -15.87
N GLY A 747 10.12 -7.06 -15.09
CA GLY A 747 9.77 -5.81 -14.39
C GLY A 747 8.92 -5.99 -13.12
N TRP A 748 8.60 -7.21 -12.68
CA TRP A 748 7.74 -7.45 -11.51
C TRP A 748 8.28 -6.83 -10.20
N MET A 749 9.60 -6.77 -10.02
CA MET A 749 10.22 -6.15 -8.84
C MET A 749 9.94 -4.64 -8.77
N GLU A 750 9.63 -3.98 -9.90
CA GLU A 750 9.27 -2.55 -9.92
C GLU A 750 7.99 -2.26 -9.14
N LEU A 751 7.12 -3.25 -8.94
CA LEU A 751 5.94 -3.11 -8.10
C LEU A 751 6.28 -2.71 -6.65
N ARG A 752 7.49 -3.08 -6.17
CA ARG A 752 7.98 -2.67 -4.84
C ARG A 752 8.39 -1.19 -4.79
N SER A 753 8.63 -0.55 -5.93
CA SER A 753 9.07 0.87 -5.96
C SER A 753 7.98 1.84 -5.48
N LYS A 754 6.70 1.43 -5.50
CA LYS A 754 5.57 2.28 -5.05
C LYS A 754 5.76 2.72 -3.61
N THR A 755 5.93 4.02 -3.37
CA THR A 755 5.99 4.61 -2.02
C THR A 755 4.66 5.28 -1.71
N GLN A 756 4.06 4.96 -0.57
CA GLN A 756 2.91 5.71 -0.05
C GLN A 756 3.37 6.58 1.11
N LYS A 757 2.99 7.85 1.09
CA LYS A 757 3.26 8.72 2.23
C LYS A 757 2.35 8.38 3.40
N LEU A 758 2.94 8.32 4.59
CA LEU A 758 2.24 8.05 5.85
C LEU A 758 1.46 9.28 6.28
N ASN A 759 0.14 9.23 6.13
CA ASN A 759 -0.77 10.27 6.63
C ASN A 759 -1.18 9.96 8.07
N LEU A 760 -0.22 10.05 9.00
CA LEU A 760 -0.44 9.87 10.43
C LEU A 760 -0.65 11.20 11.14
N LEU A 761 -1.49 11.17 12.19
CA LEU A 761 -1.65 12.28 13.10
C LEU A 761 -0.59 12.22 14.20
N ASP A 762 -0.13 13.39 14.64
CA ASP A 762 0.80 13.51 15.75
C ASP A 762 0.08 13.24 17.07
N LYS A 763 0.33 12.06 17.65
CA LYS A 763 -0.27 11.65 18.93
C LYS A 763 0.02 12.63 20.06
N ARG A 764 1.21 13.26 20.07
CA ARG A 764 1.60 14.22 21.10
C ARG A 764 0.84 15.53 20.92
N LEU A 765 0.80 16.09 19.71
CA LEU A 765 0.05 17.33 19.45
C LEU A 765 -1.44 17.14 19.68
N ILE A 766 -2.01 15.97 19.32
CA ILE A 766 -3.40 15.64 19.63
C ILE A 766 -3.61 15.70 21.14
N TYR A 767 -2.77 15.05 21.94
CA TYR A 767 -2.92 15.03 23.40
C TYR A 767 -2.89 16.45 23.99
N GLU A 768 -1.95 17.30 23.55
CA GLU A 768 -1.80 18.67 24.07
C GLU A 768 -2.93 19.62 23.62
N SER A 769 -3.48 19.45 22.42
CA SER A 769 -4.39 20.42 21.79
C SER A 769 -5.81 19.90 21.52
N ARG A 770 -6.15 18.70 22.00
CA ARG A 770 -7.43 18.01 21.77
C ARG A 770 -8.65 18.91 21.97
N THR A 771 -8.77 19.50 23.16
CA THR A 771 -9.92 20.32 23.55
C THR A 771 -10.07 21.55 22.66
N LYS A 772 -8.96 22.20 22.30
CA LYS A 772 -8.93 23.36 21.41
C LYS A 772 -9.54 23.03 20.05
N TYR A 773 -9.09 21.94 19.42
CA TYR A 773 -9.57 21.54 18.09
C TYR A 773 -10.98 20.94 18.11
N THR A 774 -11.35 20.19 19.14
CA THR A 774 -12.74 19.71 19.32
C THR A 774 -13.71 20.88 19.44
N ILE A 775 -13.40 21.90 20.26
CA ILE A 775 -14.24 23.09 20.41
C ILE A 775 -14.30 23.87 19.08
N LEU A 776 -13.16 24.07 18.42
CA LEU A 776 -13.09 24.77 17.14
C LEU A 776 -14.00 24.10 16.09
N ASN A 777 -13.90 22.78 15.92
CA ASN A 777 -14.65 22.04 14.91
C ASN A 777 -16.15 21.93 15.20
N ILE A 778 -16.58 22.03 16.45
CA ILE A 778 -18.02 22.03 16.79
C ILE A 778 -18.59 23.44 16.72
N VAL A 779 -17.93 24.41 17.36
CA VAL A 779 -18.47 25.76 17.54
C VAL A 779 -18.40 26.56 16.24
N PHE A 780 -17.31 26.47 15.48
CA PHE A 780 -17.14 27.27 14.27
C PHE A 780 -18.24 27.00 13.23
N PRO A 781 -18.56 25.74 12.85
CA PRO A 781 -19.62 25.49 11.89
C PRO A 781 -21.00 25.96 12.34
N LEU A 782 -21.31 25.78 13.63
CA LEU A 782 -22.57 26.22 14.22
C LEU A 782 -22.68 27.76 14.22
N CYS A 783 -21.65 28.47 14.64
CA CYS A 783 -21.63 29.93 14.61
C CYS A 783 -21.72 30.46 13.17
N PHE A 784 -20.99 29.85 12.23
CA PHE A 784 -21.02 30.23 10.82
C PHE A 784 -22.42 30.12 10.23
N ILE A 785 -23.13 29.01 10.49
CA ILE A 785 -24.47 28.80 9.93
C ILE A 785 -25.52 29.71 10.59
N ILE A 786 -25.39 29.96 11.90
CA ILE A 786 -26.26 30.89 12.63
C ILE A 786 -26.07 32.32 12.12
N LEU A 787 -24.84 32.74 11.83
CA LEU A 787 -24.54 34.04 11.26
C LEU A 787 -25.15 34.22 9.87
N ILE A 788 -25.06 33.20 9.00
CA ILE A 788 -25.65 33.26 7.65
C ILE A 788 -27.19 33.29 7.72
N LEU A 789 -27.80 32.36 8.46
CA LEU A 789 -29.27 32.27 8.57
C LEU A 789 -29.84 33.49 9.30
N GLY A 790 -29.21 33.92 10.39
CA GLY A 790 -29.53 35.13 11.13
C GLY A 790 -29.38 36.40 10.29
N GLY A 791 -28.27 36.53 9.55
CA GLY A 791 -28.03 37.66 8.66
C GLY A 791 -29.07 37.78 7.55
N VAL A 792 -29.44 36.65 6.92
CA VAL A 792 -30.47 36.63 5.87
C VAL A 792 -31.86 36.96 6.41
N THR A 793 -32.21 36.45 7.60
CA THR A 793 -33.50 36.76 8.24
C THR A 793 -33.59 38.23 8.67
N LEU A 794 -32.52 38.80 9.23
CA LEU A 794 -32.44 40.22 9.58
C LEU A 794 -32.48 41.12 8.34
N TRP A 795 -31.72 40.80 7.29
CA TRP A 795 -31.74 41.53 6.02
C TRP A 795 -33.12 41.51 5.38
N ARG A 796 -33.80 40.37 5.42
CA ARG A 796 -35.19 40.24 4.96
C ARG A 796 -36.11 41.16 5.76
N ARG A 797 -36.05 41.15 7.09
CA ARG A 797 -36.84 42.05 7.94
C ARG A 797 -36.58 43.51 7.54
N TYR A 798 -35.31 43.95 7.57
CA TYR A 798 -34.94 45.32 7.23
C TYR A 798 -35.47 45.81 5.87
N LYS A 799 -35.37 44.98 4.82
CA LYS A 799 -35.81 45.34 3.46
C LYS A 799 -37.33 45.48 3.33
N TYR A 800 -38.12 44.68 4.05
CA TYR A 800 -39.59 44.73 3.96
C TYR A 800 -40.21 45.69 4.96
N THR A 801 -39.57 45.98 6.10
CA THR A 801 -40.07 46.99 7.04
C THR A 801 -39.88 48.42 6.51
N ARG A 802 -38.82 48.69 5.73
CA ARG A 802 -38.51 50.02 5.16
C ARG A 802 -39.31 50.38 3.88
N LYS A 803 -40.18 49.48 3.41
CA LYS A 803 -41.11 49.72 2.30
C LYS A 803 -42.55 50.02 2.78
N LEU A 804 -42.77 49.93 4.09
CA LEU A 804 -44.04 50.18 4.78
C LEU A 804 -43.99 51.48 5.61
N LEU A 805 -42.82 52.12 5.67
CA LEU A 805 -42.58 53.51 6.07
C LEU A 805 -42.19 54.27 4.80
#